data_AF-A0A7S6U5H0-F1
#
_entry.id   AF-A0A7S6U5H0-F1
#
_cell.length_a   1.000
_cell.length_b   1.000
_cell.length_c   1.000
_cell.angle_alpha   90.00
_cell.angle_beta   90.00
_cell.angle_gamma   90.00
#
_symmetry.space_group_name_H-M   'P 1'
#
loop_
_entity.id
_entity.type
_entity.pdbx_description
1 polymer ?
#
loop_
_entity_poly.entity_id
_entity_poly.type
_entity_poly.pdbx_seq_one_letter_code
_entity_poly.pdbx_strand_id
1 'polypeptide(L)'
;LRDVKLLNRLFGFELLMTPYTIAHLKLGLLLGDLGYKFAPDERLKVYLTNALELGINTEILDDIIPGITEILEEESSQAGKVKNETPVIVVLGNPPYSVSSQNGSKRKRILNQDEKYLADIEYTGSDWNRIYKTGKAGKTITELTYIGELLELYKGRVRLEKEKNIQPLDDDYIKFIRFAQQQIQKTPKGYGIIGFITNHSYLNGLIHRGMREELLKYFDTLYIMDLHGNSLLKETAPDGSVDQNVFDIQQGVAILIAVREKSEPDAFSAAYKSRDGVKEMARVWYYDLWGSREDKYRFLESASLDNVDWIQLQPTAPNYFFAPKDFDLTTEYDHGWSVTDIFPVNSSGFTTHRDNFAIDFDRDVVKQRILNLISEDLSNDNLQELYSIHDSRDWNLGEARKQVRKNLTWEDDLISCLYRPFDQRFCYLSTVAMDFPRPPLKQHLIKDNLSLLCIRQLSIRGWRHIFISDLIPEICSVSSASRERTYVFPLYIYPNTENDQTNLFIQKTPNLSPKFLETINTKLGQTPTPEQILYYAYAIFHSPTYRSRYAEFLKIDFPRLPLTSDKQLFKSLTTRGEELVNLHLMKSPTLNNLITTFAQGDNQVTEVTYNSELQRVYINKQSYFTDIPQHIWEFKIGGYQVLDKWLKDRKNSHRVLSVAENNHYQKIVVVLTETLRLMEEIDGLIPGFPIE
;
A
#
# COMPACT_ATOMS: atom_id res chain seq x y z
N LEU A 1 9.80 -33.75 28.40
CA LEU A 1 9.47 -32.74 29.44
C LEU A 1 9.82 -33.16 30.88
N ARG A 2 10.10 -34.45 31.16
CA ARG A 2 10.41 -34.97 32.52
C ARG A 2 11.72 -34.48 33.18
N ASP A 3 12.50 -33.64 32.52
CA ASP A 3 13.82 -33.21 33.02
C ASP A 3 13.75 -31.75 33.48
N VAL A 4 13.99 -31.51 34.77
CA VAL A 4 14.10 -30.18 35.43
C VAL A 4 15.02 -29.23 34.63
N LYS A 5 15.98 -29.79 33.89
CA LYS A 5 16.88 -29.04 33.00
C LYS A 5 16.17 -28.34 31.84
N LEU A 6 15.06 -28.88 31.33
CA LEU A 6 14.31 -28.24 30.24
C LEU A 6 13.49 -27.06 30.75
N LEU A 7 12.77 -27.22 31.87
CA LEU A 7 11.95 -26.15 32.45
C LEU A 7 12.80 -24.92 32.79
N ASN A 8 14.03 -25.15 33.28
CA ASN A 8 14.97 -24.09 33.59
C ASN A 8 15.46 -23.27 32.38
N ARG A 9 15.21 -23.75 31.15
CA ARG A 9 15.62 -23.13 29.89
C ARG A 9 14.44 -22.54 29.10
N LEU A 10 13.22 -22.64 29.64
CA LEU A 10 12.02 -22.06 29.04
C LEU A 10 11.75 -20.71 29.70
N PHE A 11 11.51 -19.70 28.85
CA PHE A 11 11.19 -18.35 29.29
C PHE A 11 10.01 -17.84 28.46
N GLY A 12 9.08 -17.14 29.11
CA GLY A 12 7.94 -16.50 28.47
C GLY A 12 7.84 -15.02 28.85
N PHE A 13 7.27 -14.22 27.97
CA PHE A 13 7.01 -12.81 28.23
C PHE A 13 5.58 -12.51 27.79
N GLU A 14 4.80 -11.88 28.65
CA GLU A 14 3.42 -11.50 28.38
C GLU A 14 3.16 -10.10 28.91
N LEU A 15 2.46 -9.28 28.15
CA LEU A 15 2.17 -7.90 28.52
C LEU A 15 0.89 -7.80 29.36
N LEU A 16 -0.08 -8.68 29.12
CA LEU A 16 -1.40 -8.61 29.73
C LEU A 16 -1.53 -9.57 30.93
N MET A 17 -2.01 -9.05 32.06
CA MET A 17 -2.22 -9.82 33.30
C MET A 17 -3.07 -11.08 33.12
N THR A 18 -4.14 -11.01 32.33
CA THR A 18 -5.07 -12.12 32.15
C THR A 18 -4.42 -13.29 31.38
N PRO A 19 -3.88 -13.11 30.15
CA PRO A 19 -3.09 -14.13 29.48
C PRO A 19 -1.91 -14.65 30.32
N TYR A 20 -1.21 -13.78 31.04
CA TYR A 20 -0.10 -14.16 31.93
C TYR A 20 -0.56 -15.18 32.99
N THR A 21 -1.70 -14.90 33.63
CA THR A 21 -2.29 -15.78 34.66
C THR A 21 -2.77 -17.10 34.06
N ILE A 22 -3.42 -17.05 32.89
CA ILE A 22 -3.88 -18.25 32.17
C ILE A 22 -2.71 -19.13 31.74
N ALA A 23 -1.61 -18.53 31.27
CA ALA A 23 -0.39 -19.25 30.90
C ALA A 23 0.19 -19.99 32.11
N HIS A 24 0.29 -19.33 33.26
CA HIS A 24 0.74 -19.96 34.50
C HIS A 24 -0.16 -21.14 34.91
N LEU A 25 -1.48 -20.95 34.88
CA LEU A 25 -2.44 -21.99 35.22
C LEU A 25 -2.32 -23.20 34.28
N LYS A 26 -2.37 -22.98 32.96
CA LYS A 26 -2.33 -24.07 31.96
C LYS A 26 -1.01 -24.81 31.97
N LEU A 27 0.12 -24.10 32.03
CA LEU A 27 1.43 -24.74 32.11
C LEU A 27 1.62 -25.47 33.44
N GLY A 28 1.15 -24.90 34.55
CA GLY A 28 1.17 -25.55 35.86
C GLY A 28 0.37 -26.85 35.89
N LEU A 29 -0.86 -26.84 35.36
CA LEU A 29 -1.70 -28.04 35.23
C LEU A 29 -1.03 -29.10 34.34
N LEU A 30 -0.54 -28.71 33.16
CA LEU A 30 0.15 -29.62 32.24
C LEU A 30 1.39 -30.26 32.88
N LEU A 31 2.21 -29.46 33.58
CA LEU A 31 3.38 -29.95 34.28
C LEU A 31 3.00 -30.89 35.43
N GLY A 32 1.92 -30.59 36.16
CA GLY A 32 1.33 -31.46 37.17
C GLY A 32 0.88 -32.80 36.61
N ASP A 33 0.16 -32.81 35.48
CA ASP A 33 -0.28 -34.02 34.77
C ASP A 33 0.91 -34.85 34.27
N LEU A 34 2.03 -34.19 33.93
CA LEU A 34 3.30 -34.83 33.57
C LEU A 34 4.12 -35.30 34.78
N GLY A 35 3.64 -35.08 36.02
CA GLY A 35 4.25 -35.51 37.27
C GLY A 35 5.30 -34.56 37.86
N TYR A 36 5.41 -33.33 37.36
CA TYR A 36 6.30 -32.31 37.90
C TYR A 36 5.75 -31.74 39.21
N LYS A 37 6.63 -31.56 40.20
CA LYS A 37 6.30 -30.91 41.47
C LYS A 37 7.24 -29.74 41.67
N PHE A 38 6.68 -28.53 41.71
CA PHE A 38 7.43 -27.32 42.01
C PHE A 38 7.97 -27.37 43.44
N ALA A 39 9.23 -26.95 43.61
CA ALA A 39 9.74 -26.62 44.94
C ALA A 39 8.99 -25.39 45.51
N PRO A 40 8.96 -25.19 46.84
CA PRO A 40 8.21 -24.10 47.47
C PRO A 40 8.51 -22.69 46.92
N ASP A 41 9.72 -22.47 46.43
CA ASP A 41 10.24 -21.22 45.87
C ASP A 41 10.42 -21.27 44.33
N GLU A 42 10.08 -22.40 43.70
CA GLU A 42 10.21 -22.56 42.26
C GLU A 42 8.96 -22.07 41.52
N ARG A 43 9.16 -21.23 40.51
CA ARG A 43 8.09 -20.73 39.65
C ARG A 43 8.39 -20.93 38.17
N LEU A 44 7.32 -20.90 37.38
CA LEU A 44 7.43 -20.76 35.93
C LEU A 44 8.13 -19.44 35.59
N LYS A 45 9.08 -19.50 34.65
CA LYS A 45 9.84 -18.33 34.17
C LYS A 45 9.07 -17.61 33.06
N VAL A 46 7.79 -17.34 33.30
CA VAL A 46 6.94 -16.52 32.45
C VAL A 46 6.82 -15.17 33.15
N TYR A 47 7.17 -14.09 32.47
CA TYR A 47 7.27 -12.77 33.08
C TYR A 47 6.21 -11.82 32.55
N LEU A 48 5.65 -11.00 33.43
CA LEU A 48 4.73 -9.94 33.04
C LEU A 48 5.52 -8.67 32.68
N THR A 49 5.74 -8.45 31.39
CA THR A 49 6.59 -7.35 30.92
C THR A 49 6.41 -7.11 29.42
N ASN A 50 6.79 -5.93 28.96
CA ASN A 50 6.99 -5.68 27.53
C ASN A 50 8.30 -6.35 27.06
N ALA A 51 8.20 -7.31 26.15
CA ALA A 51 9.35 -8.02 25.60
C ALA A 51 10.30 -7.12 24.80
N LEU A 52 9.78 -6.04 24.19
CA LEU A 52 10.55 -5.13 23.32
C LEU A 52 11.29 -4.03 24.09
N GLU A 53 11.04 -3.89 25.40
CA GLU A 53 11.74 -2.94 26.26
C GLU A 53 12.91 -3.60 27.00
N LEU A 54 14.00 -2.87 27.22
CA LEU A 54 15.20 -3.39 27.90
C LEU A 54 15.11 -3.37 29.43
N GLY A 55 14.19 -2.59 30.01
CA GLY A 55 14.13 -2.34 31.45
C GLY A 55 12.76 -1.85 31.90
N ILE A 56 12.66 -1.49 33.19
CA ILE A 56 11.44 -1.05 33.84
C ILE A 56 10.93 0.24 33.21
N ASN A 57 9.68 0.24 32.77
CA ASN A 57 9.00 1.46 32.35
C ASN A 57 8.38 2.13 33.59
N THR A 58 9.09 3.10 34.15
CA THR A 58 8.70 3.80 35.38
C THR A 58 7.38 4.55 35.26
N GLU A 59 6.93 4.89 34.05
CA GLU A 59 5.66 5.59 33.83
C GLU A 59 4.42 4.72 34.11
N ILE A 60 4.54 3.38 34.07
CA ILE A 60 3.44 2.46 34.44
C ILE A 60 3.30 2.35 35.96
N LEU A 61 4.36 2.67 36.70
CA LEU A 61 4.47 2.42 38.14
C LEU A 61 3.91 3.55 39.02
N ASP A 62 3.78 4.76 38.47
CA ASP A 62 3.39 5.96 39.24
C ASP A 62 1.92 5.96 39.72
N ASP A 63 1.04 5.14 39.11
CA ASP A 63 -0.39 5.04 39.44
C ASP A 63 -0.80 3.73 40.15
N ILE A 64 0.17 2.88 40.54
CA ILE A 64 -0.09 1.53 41.04
C ILE A 64 0.15 1.43 42.57
N ILE A 65 -0.65 0.59 43.24
CA ILE A 65 -0.54 0.29 44.67
C ILE A 65 0.90 -0.16 45.00
N PRO A 66 1.56 0.39 46.05
CA PRO A 66 2.99 0.16 46.34
C PRO A 66 3.46 -1.31 46.35
N GLY A 67 2.62 -2.25 46.84
CA GLY A 67 2.97 -3.68 46.86
C GLY A 67 2.87 -4.39 45.50
N ILE A 68 2.15 -3.84 44.52
CA ILE A 68 2.11 -4.35 43.14
C ILE A 68 3.29 -3.78 42.35
N THR A 69 3.69 -2.54 42.64
CA THR A 69 4.85 -1.87 42.05
C THR A 69 6.12 -2.69 42.25
N GLU A 70 6.41 -3.13 43.48
CA GLU A 70 7.58 -3.97 43.79
C GLU A 70 7.58 -5.31 43.00
N ILE A 71 6.41 -5.95 42.87
CA ILE A 71 6.28 -7.20 42.10
C ILE A 71 6.56 -6.96 40.61
N LEU A 72 6.03 -5.87 40.04
CA LEU A 72 6.25 -5.52 38.64
C LEU A 72 7.71 -5.14 38.35
N GLU A 73 8.38 -4.48 39.30
CA GLU A 73 9.80 -4.18 39.24
C GLU A 73 10.64 -5.46 39.26
N GLU A 74 10.33 -6.42 40.13
CA GLU A 74 10.99 -7.72 40.15
C GLU A 74 10.76 -8.50 38.85
N GLU A 75 9.52 -8.58 38.36
CA GLU A 75 9.17 -9.22 37.08
C GLU A 75 9.98 -8.63 35.92
N SER A 76 10.01 -7.31 35.82
CA SER A 76 10.73 -6.59 34.78
C SER A 76 12.25 -6.75 34.90
N SER A 77 12.79 -6.77 36.13
CA SER A 77 14.21 -7.00 36.41
C SER A 77 14.66 -8.40 35.99
N GLN A 78 13.90 -9.44 36.38
CA GLN A 78 14.20 -10.82 36.00
C GLN A 78 14.07 -11.03 34.49
N ALA A 79 13.04 -10.44 33.87
CA ALA A 79 12.92 -10.44 32.42
C ALA A 79 14.10 -9.73 31.75
N GLY A 80 14.57 -8.61 32.31
CA GLY A 80 15.75 -7.88 31.85
C GLY A 80 17.00 -8.75 31.81
N LYS A 81 17.25 -9.55 32.86
CA LYS A 81 18.35 -10.52 32.91
C LYS A 81 18.25 -11.55 31.79
N VAL A 82 17.05 -12.09 31.54
CA VAL A 82 16.86 -13.04 30.43
C VAL A 82 17.12 -12.37 29.07
N LYS A 83 16.59 -11.17 28.85
CA LYS A 83 16.73 -10.43 27.58
C LYS A 83 18.17 -9.99 27.29
N ASN A 84 18.98 -9.75 28.32
CA ASN A 84 20.30 -9.14 28.18
C ASN A 84 21.48 -10.10 28.42
N GLU A 85 21.33 -11.05 29.34
CA GLU A 85 22.45 -11.86 29.83
C GLU A 85 22.32 -13.34 29.44
N THR A 86 21.10 -13.84 29.22
CA THR A 86 20.88 -15.25 28.90
C THR A 86 21.07 -15.51 27.39
N PRO A 87 21.94 -16.46 26.99
CA PRO A 87 22.06 -16.86 25.60
C PRO A 87 20.81 -17.61 25.11
N VAL A 88 19.93 -16.92 24.40
CA VAL A 88 18.71 -17.49 23.82
C VAL A 88 19.02 -18.04 22.43
N ILE A 89 18.90 -19.36 22.26
CA ILE A 89 19.19 -20.05 20.99
C ILE A 89 17.92 -20.46 20.20
N VAL A 90 16.74 -20.36 20.82
CA VAL A 90 15.45 -20.66 20.18
C VAL A 90 14.45 -19.60 20.61
N VAL A 91 13.79 -18.96 19.65
CA VAL A 91 12.71 -17.99 19.89
C VAL A 91 11.48 -18.46 19.13
N LEU A 92 10.37 -18.67 19.84
CA LEU A 92 9.10 -19.14 19.28
C LEU A 92 7.98 -18.18 19.67
N GLY A 93 6.93 -18.09 18.85
CA GLY A 93 5.76 -17.28 19.20
C GLY A 93 4.81 -16.92 18.06
N ASN A 94 3.69 -16.32 18.45
CA ASN A 94 2.75 -15.63 17.57
C ASN A 94 2.75 -14.15 17.96
N PRO A 95 3.67 -13.33 17.44
CA PRO A 95 3.76 -11.92 17.80
C PRO A 95 2.50 -11.14 17.36
N PRO A 96 2.14 -10.04 18.03
CA PRO A 96 0.98 -9.23 17.66
C PRO A 96 1.14 -8.55 16.30
N TYR A 97 0.02 -8.32 15.60
CA TYR A 97 -0.04 -7.63 14.30
C TYR A 97 -0.66 -6.26 14.50
N SER A 98 0.16 -5.20 14.52
CA SER A 98 -0.32 -3.84 14.74
C SER A 98 0.59 -2.82 14.07
N VAL A 99 0.14 -2.32 12.92
CA VAL A 99 0.81 -1.24 12.18
C VAL A 99 0.82 0.04 13.01
N SER A 100 -0.28 0.38 13.69
CA SER A 100 -0.37 1.50 14.64
C SER A 100 0.02 1.04 16.05
N SER A 101 1.27 0.61 16.19
CA SER A 101 1.79 0.00 17.39
C SER A 101 1.87 0.94 18.59
N GLN A 102 1.56 0.42 19.78
CA GLN A 102 1.84 1.08 21.07
C GLN A 102 3.35 1.04 21.42
N ASN A 103 4.11 0.14 20.80
CA ASN A 103 5.57 0.03 20.89
C ASN A 103 6.25 0.97 19.88
N GLY A 104 6.07 2.28 20.02
CA GLY A 104 6.62 3.27 19.08
C GLY A 104 8.15 3.16 18.93
N SER A 105 8.67 3.27 17.69
CA SER A 105 10.12 3.37 17.45
C SER A 105 10.73 4.62 18.07
N LYS A 106 9.92 5.66 18.29
CA LYS A 106 10.29 6.87 19.01
C LYS A 106 9.30 7.10 20.14
N ARG A 107 9.79 7.58 21.29
CA ARG A 107 8.97 7.98 22.43
C ARG A 107 9.20 9.44 22.79
N LYS A 108 8.16 10.08 23.32
CA LYS A 108 8.27 11.42 23.90
C LYS A 108 8.41 11.28 25.40
N ARG A 109 9.40 11.97 25.99
CA ARG A 109 9.52 12.09 27.46
C ARG A 109 9.98 13.48 27.84
N ILE A 110 9.66 13.88 29.06
CA ILE A 110 10.15 15.12 29.67
C ILE A 110 11.47 14.79 30.37
N LEU A 111 12.48 15.62 30.15
CA LEU A 111 13.78 15.44 30.79
C LEU A 111 13.76 15.95 32.23
N ASN A 112 14.24 15.14 33.18
CA ASN A 112 14.41 15.57 34.57
C ASN A 112 15.71 16.35 34.78
N GLN A 113 16.71 16.11 33.93
CA GLN A 113 18.01 16.78 33.94
C GLN A 113 18.53 16.96 32.52
N ASP A 114 19.55 17.80 32.35
CA ASP A 114 20.22 17.95 31.06
C ASP A 114 20.90 16.63 30.69
N GLU A 115 20.53 16.07 29.54
CA GLU A 115 21.09 14.80 29.09
C GLU A 115 21.20 14.70 27.57
N LYS A 116 22.14 13.86 27.14
CA LYS A 116 22.35 13.51 25.74
C LYS A 116 21.55 12.27 25.43
N TYR A 117 20.67 12.36 24.43
CA TYR A 117 19.79 11.26 24.02
C TYR A 117 20.00 10.92 22.54
N LEU A 118 19.69 9.67 22.17
CA LEU A 118 19.74 9.21 20.79
C LEU A 118 18.46 9.66 20.07
N ALA A 119 18.58 10.60 19.14
CA ALA A 119 17.43 11.18 18.43
C ALA A 119 17.10 10.40 17.15
N ASP A 120 18.13 9.90 16.47
CA ASP A 120 17.97 9.13 15.22
C ASP A 120 19.20 8.28 14.89
N ILE A 121 19.06 7.38 13.91
CA ILE A 121 20.20 6.70 13.27
C ILE A 121 20.05 6.81 11.76
N GLU A 122 21.12 7.25 11.10
CA GLU A 122 21.17 7.39 9.66
C GLU A 122 22.08 6.32 9.04
N TYR A 123 21.61 5.69 7.97
CA TYR A 123 22.41 4.77 7.18
C TYR A 123 22.95 5.47 5.95
N THR A 124 24.27 5.48 5.76
CA THR A 124 24.93 6.12 4.61
C THR A 124 25.12 5.19 3.42
N GLY A 125 24.78 3.91 3.56
CA GLY A 125 25.03 2.86 2.57
C GLY A 125 26.23 1.99 2.91
N SER A 126 27.15 2.50 3.73
CA SER A 126 28.27 1.74 4.31
C SER A 126 28.18 1.68 5.83
N ASP A 127 27.77 2.78 6.47
CA ASP A 127 27.88 2.97 7.92
C ASP A 127 26.57 3.45 8.55
N TRP A 128 26.41 3.15 9.84
CA TRP A 128 25.30 3.62 10.66
C TRP A 128 25.78 4.75 11.58
N ASN A 129 25.32 5.96 11.31
CA ASN A 129 25.65 7.14 12.07
C ASN A 129 24.58 7.41 13.13
N ARG A 130 24.98 7.34 14.40
CA ARG A 130 24.11 7.66 15.54
C ARG A 130 24.01 9.17 15.74
N ILE A 131 22.80 9.71 15.64
CA ILE A 131 22.53 11.14 15.79
C ILE A 131 22.07 11.40 17.22
N TYR A 132 22.96 12.00 18.00
CA TYR A 132 22.66 12.39 19.38
C TYR A 132 22.30 13.87 19.47
N LYS A 133 21.36 14.20 20.35
CA LYS A 133 21.00 15.58 20.70
C LYS A 133 21.12 15.78 22.20
N THR A 134 21.33 17.02 22.61
CA THR A 134 21.31 17.41 24.03
C THR A 134 19.98 18.08 24.33
N GLY A 135 19.23 17.56 25.29
CA GLY A 135 18.02 18.18 25.78
C GLY A 135 18.26 18.83 27.13
N LYS A 136 17.47 19.86 27.44
CA LYS A 136 17.49 20.55 28.73
C LYS A 136 16.40 20.03 29.66
N ALA A 137 16.64 20.07 30.96
CA ALA A 137 15.64 19.75 31.98
C ALA A 137 14.32 20.51 31.74
N GLY A 138 13.20 19.82 31.96
CA GLY A 138 11.83 20.34 31.77
C GLY A 138 11.37 20.43 30.31
N LYS A 139 12.20 20.06 29.33
CA LYS A 139 11.79 20.01 27.91
C LYS A 139 11.33 18.62 27.51
N THR A 140 10.25 18.56 26.74
CA THR A 140 9.83 17.35 26.04
C THR A 140 10.78 17.10 24.88
N ILE A 141 11.38 15.91 24.85
CA ILE A 141 12.21 15.43 23.75
C ILE A 141 11.51 14.31 23.00
N THR A 142 12.08 13.91 21.87
CA THR A 142 11.69 12.69 21.15
C THR A 142 12.95 11.87 20.90
N GLU A 143 13.03 10.69 21.50
CA GLU A 143 14.19 9.80 21.43
C GLU A 143 13.82 8.46 20.79
N LEU A 144 14.81 7.76 20.23
CA LEU A 144 14.65 6.39 19.77
C LEU A 144 14.49 5.44 20.97
N THR A 145 13.54 4.51 20.85
CA THR A 145 13.43 3.38 21.77
C THR A 145 14.45 2.30 21.42
N TYR A 146 14.69 1.34 22.32
CA TYR A 146 15.61 0.22 22.04
C TYR A 146 15.23 -0.52 20.76
N ILE A 147 13.96 -0.89 20.63
CA ILE A 147 13.47 -1.57 19.45
C ILE A 147 13.49 -0.67 18.21
N GLY A 148 13.27 0.64 18.39
CA GLY A 148 13.43 1.64 17.33
C GLY A 148 14.85 1.64 16.77
N GLU A 149 15.87 1.67 17.63
CA GLU A 149 17.28 1.56 17.24
C GLU A 149 17.56 0.27 16.46
N LEU A 150 17.03 -0.88 16.90
CA LEU A 150 17.22 -2.14 16.17
C LEU A 150 16.53 -2.16 14.80
N LEU A 151 15.33 -1.56 14.70
CA LEU A 151 14.55 -1.47 13.47
C LEU A 151 15.18 -0.55 12.43
N GLU A 152 16.03 0.40 12.85
CA GLU A 152 16.71 1.27 11.91
C GLU A 152 17.50 0.46 10.89
N LEU A 153 18.07 -0.69 11.27
CA LEU A 153 18.73 -1.64 10.36
C LEU A 153 17.85 -2.02 9.16
N TYR A 154 16.55 -2.23 9.37
CA TYR A 154 15.60 -2.55 8.30
C TYR A 154 15.17 -1.31 7.52
N LYS A 155 15.03 -0.16 8.19
CA LYS A 155 14.51 1.09 7.61
C LYS A 155 15.56 1.85 6.79
N GLY A 156 16.81 1.86 7.21
CA GLY A 156 17.87 2.68 6.60
C GLY A 156 18.08 2.36 5.13
N ARG A 157 18.09 1.07 4.75
CA ARG A 157 18.20 0.68 3.34
C ARG A 157 17.04 1.19 2.49
N VAL A 158 15.82 1.10 3.01
CA VAL A 158 14.61 1.54 2.32
C VAL A 158 14.60 3.06 2.13
N ARG A 159 15.13 3.82 3.11
CA ARG A 159 15.30 5.27 3.01
C ARG A 159 16.34 5.69 1.97
N LEU A 160 17.46 4.97 1.84
CA LEU A 160 18.48 5.27 0.81
C LEU A 160 17.92 5.25 -0.61
N GLU A 161 16.94 4.38 -0.85
CA GLU A 161 16.24 4.26 -2.13
C GLU A 161 15.07 5.24 -2.26
N LYS A 162 15.03 6.28 -1.40
CA LYS A 162 14.08 7.41 -1.43
C LYS A 162 12.60 7.02 -1.23
N GLU A 163 12.33 5.87 -0.62
CA GLU A 163 10.96 5.50 -0.25
C GLU A 163 10.48 6.36 0.92
N LYS A 164 9.32 7.02 0.76
CA LYS A 164 8.84 8.03 1.71
C LYS A 164 7.97 7.43 2.80
N ASN A 165 7.18 6.40 2.48
CA ASN A 165 6.28 5.76 3.44
C ASN A 165 6.85 4.45 3.97
N ILE A 166 7.67 4.56 5.02
CA ILE A 166 8.29 3.40 5.69
C ILE A 166 7.53 2.94 6.94
N GLN A 167 6.41 3.58 7.26
CA GLN A 167 5.62 3.31 8.46
C GLN A 167 5.23 1.83 8.60
N PRO A 168 4.95 1.05 7.53
CA PRO A 168 4.61 -0.36 7.72
C PRO A 168 5.76 -1.21 8.31
N LEU A 169 7.02 -0.75 8.29
CA LEU A 169 8.14 -1.40 9.01
C LEU A 169 8.06 -1.24 10.53
N ASP A 170 7.15 -0.40 11.05
CA ASP A 170 6.88 -0.23 12.48
C ASP A 170 5.81 -1.21 13.01
N ASP A 171 5.36 -2.17 12.22
CA ASP A 171 4.46 -3.23 12.70
C ASP A 171 5.15 -4.08 13.78
N ASP A 172 4.39 -4.48 14.79
CA ASP A 172 4.90 -5.23 15.93
C ASP A 172 5.48 -6.59 15.54
N TYR A 173 4.90 -7.32 14.58
CA TYR A 173 5.48 -8.62 14.19
C TYR A 173 6.90 -8.46 13.62
N ILE A 174 7.18 -7.35 12.92
CA ILE A 174 8.51 -7.01 12.39
C ILE A 174 9.47 -6.69 13.52
N LYS A 175 9.00 -5.96 14.54
CA LYS A 175 9.78 -5.71 15.77
C LYS A 175 10.14 -6.99 16.47
N PHE A 176 9.20 -7.91 16.62
CA PHE A 176 9.46 -9.20 17.24
C PHE A 176 10.44 -10.05 16.42
N ILE A 177 10.37 -10.05 15.09
CA ILE A 177 11.38 -10.69 14.23
C ILE A 177 12.76 -10.06 14.45
N ARG A 178 12.85 -8.72 14.44
CA ARG A 178 14.13 -8.02 14.64
C ARG A 178 14.71 -8.26 16.04
N PHE A 179 13.86 -8.24 17.06
CA PHE A 179 14.22 -8.54 18.43
C PHE A 179 14.70 -9.98 18.56
N ALA A 180 13.98 -10.95 18.01
CA ALA A 180 14.40 -12.35 17.99
C ALA A 180 15.76 -12.52 17.29
N GLN A 181 15.97 -11.88 16.12
CA GLN A 181 17.26 -11.85 15.44
C GLN A 181 18.36 -11.30 16.36
N GLN A 182 18.10 -10.22 17.10
CA GLN A 182 19.05 -9.64 18.05
C GLN A 182 19.36 -10.60 19.21
N GLN A 183 18.39 -11.36 19.70
CA GLN A 183 18.62 -12.34 20.76
C GLN A 183 19.56 -13.47 20.29
N ILE A 184 19.40 -13.95 19.05
CA ILE A 184 20.33 -14.92 18.45
C ILE A 184 21.72 -14.31 18.27
N GLN A 185 21.82 -13.05 17.81
CA GLN A 185 23.08 -12.30 17.63
C GLN A 185 23.89 -12.13 18.91
N LYS A 186 23.22 -11.96 20.06
CA LYS A 186 23.87 -11.84 21.36
C LYS A 186 24.50 -13.15 21.86
N THR A 187 24.15 -14.30 21.28
CA THR A 187 24.70 -15.57 21.73
C THR A 187 26.20 -15.65 21.42
N PRO A 188 27.05 -16.24 22.28
CA PRO A 188 28.51 -16.26 22.07
C PRO A 188 28.98 -16.90 20.76
N LYS A 189 28.15 -17.74 20.16
CA LYS A 189 28.43 -18.43 18.88
C LYS A 189 27.49 -17.99 17.75
N GLY A 190 26.58 -17.05 18.01
CA GLY A 190 25.67 -16.48 17.02
C GLY A 190 24.62 -17.42 16.42
N TYR A 191 24.52 -18.70 16.80
CA TYR A 191 23.63 -19.68 16.19
C TYR A 191 22.29 -19.82 16.92
N GLY A 192 21.26 -20.25 16.21
CA GLY A 192 19.95 -20.53 16.78
C GLY A 192 18.81 -20.48 15.77
N ILE A 193 17.58 -20.56 16.28
CA ILE A 193 16.37 -20.73 15.47
C ILE A 193 15.30 -19.71 15.89
N ILE A 194 14.62 -19.12 14.92
CA ILE A 194 13.37 -18.38 15.11
C ILE A 194 12.25 -19.18 14.46
N GLY A 195 11.13 -19.37 15.17
CA GLY A 195 9.92 -19.99 14.65
C GLY A 195 8.69 -19.13 14.98
N PHE A 196 8.18 -18.40 14.00
CA PHE A 196 7.03 -17.51 14.19
C PHE A 196 5.90 -17.79 13.20
N ILE A 197 4.67 -17.52 13.62
CA ILE A 197 3.54 -17.28 12.73
C ILE A 197 3.24 -15.78 12.73
N THR A 198 3.33 -15.14 11.56
CA THR A 198 3.22 -13.69 11.44
C THR A 198 2.28 -13.30 10.32
N ASN A 199 1.92 -12.02 10.26
CA ASN A 199 1.38 -11.43 9.04
C ASN A 199 2.32 -11.71 7.85
N HIS A 200 1.77 -12.10 6.69
CA HIS A 200 2.54 -12.48 5.50
C HIS A 200 2.96 -11.29 4.61
N SER A 201 2.61 -10.06 4.98
CA SER A 201 2.87 -8.87 4.15
C SER A 201 4.36 -8.63 3.83
N TYR A 202 5.28 -9.11 4.67
CA TYR A 202 6.72 -9.01 4.43
C TYR A 202 7.22 -9.91 3.29
N LEU A 203 6.45 -10.91 2.85
CA LEU A 203 6.86 -11.79 1.75
C LEU A 203 6.94 -11.04 0.42
N ASN A 204 5.90 -10.24 0.15
CA ASN A 204 5.69 -9.55 -1.12
C ASN A 204 5.77 -8.01 -1.03
N GLY A 205 5.73 -7.41 0.16
CA GLY A 205 5.67 -5.96 0.30
C GLY A 205 6.99 -5.27 -0.07
N LEU A 206 6.93 -4.26 -0.94
CA LEU A 206 8.11 -3.51 -1.41
C LEU A 206 8.88 -2.81 -0.30
N ILE A 207 8.18 -2.31 0.72
CA ILE A 207 8.79 -1.65 1.88
C ILE A 207 9.60 -2.61 2.75
N HIS A 208 9.39 -3.93 2.66
CA HIS A 208 10.05 -4.92 3.52
C HIS A 208 11.39 -5.42 2.95
N ARG A 209 11.85 -4.91 1.82
CA ARG A 209 13.09 -5.35 1.19
C ARG A 209 14.33 -5.21 2.08
N GLY A 210 14.40 -4.16 2.91
CA GLY A 210 15.46 -4.00 3.90
C GLY A 210 15.45 -5.12 4.95
N MET A 211 14.26 -5.44 5.48
CA MET A 211 14.08 -6.58 6.40
C MET A 211 14.48 -7.91 5.74
N ARG A 212 13.98 -8.19 4.53
CA ARG A 212 14.29 -9.45 3.82
C ARG A 212 15.78 -9.59 3.58
N GLU A 213 16.43 -8.51 3.16
CA GLU A 213 17.87 -8.53 2.93
C GLU A 213 18.65 -8.81 4.23
N GLU A 214 18.31 -8.16 5.33
CA GLU A 214 18.98 -8.38 6.61
C GLU A 214 18.77 -9.80 7.16
N LEU A 215 17.61 -10.41 6.92
CA LEU A 215 17.36 -11.82 7.21
C LEU A 215 18.23 -12.74 6.33
N LEU A 216 18.37 -12.42 5.03
CA LEU A 216 19.21 -13.18 4.09
C LEU A 216 20.69 -13.13 4.47
N LYS A 217 21.19 -11.97 4.90
CA LYS A 217 22.59 -11.81 5.31
C LYS A 217 22.90 -12.58 6.59
N TYR A 218 21.95 -12.60 7.53
CA TYR A 218 22.17 -13.16 8.85
C TYR A 218 21.91 -14.67 8.93
N PHE A 219 20.75 -15.19 8.49
CA PHE A 219 20.39 -16.61 8.68
C PHE A 219 20.91 -17.51 7.56
N ASP A 220 21.21 -18.78 7.85
CA ASP A 220 21.68 -19.78 6.87
C ASP A 220 20.57 -20.29 5.97
N THR A 221 19.43 -20.59 6.58
CA THR A 221 18.28 -21.16 5.90
C THR A 221 17.00 -20.52 6.43
N LEU A 222 16.11 -20.12 5.54
CA LEU A 222 14.77 -19.64 5.83
C LEU A 222 13.78 -20.63 5.25
N TYR A 223 12.86 -21.16 6.06
CA TYR A 223 11.69 -21.88 5.60
C TYR A 223 10.47 -20.98 5.80
N ILE A 224 9.69 -20.81 4.74
CA ILE A 224 8.57 -19.88 4.69
C ILE A 224 7.36 -20.61 4.12
N MET A 225 6.35 -20.80 4.95
CA MET A 225 5.07 -21.37 4.52
C MET A 225 4.02 -20.27 4.54
N ASP A 226 3.61 -19.79 3.36
CA ASP A 226 2.52 -18.83 3.25
C ASP A 226 1.19 -19.58 3.43
N LEU A 227 0.46 -19.25 4.50
CA LEU A 227 -0.85 -19.83 4.78
C LEU A 227 -1.98 -19.00 4.17
N HIS A 228 -1.66 -17.92 3.44
CA HIS A 228 -2.60 -17.02 2.78
C HIS A 228 -3.73 -16.56 3.72
N GLY A 229 -4.96 -16.51 3.23
CA GLY A 229 -6.15 -16.10 3.96
C GLY A 229 -6.35 -14.60 4.00
N ASN A 230 -5.81 -13.85 3.04
CA ASN A 230 -5.95 -12.40 3.00
C ASN A 230 -7.27 -11.98 2.34
N SER A 231 -8.32 -11.84 3.15
CA SER A 231 -9.64 -11.43 2.65
C SER A 231 -9.67 -9.96 2.20
N LEU A 232 -8.75 -9.11 2.69
CA LEU A 232 -8.64 -7.71 2.24
C LEU A 232 -8.19 -7.61 0.79
N LEU A 233 -7.30 -8.53 0.36
CA LEU A 233 -6.87 -8.66 -1.03
C LEU A 233 -7.82 -9.53 -1.87
N LYS A 234 -8.83 -10.13 -1.22
CA LYS A 234 -9.74 -11.11 -1.83
C LYS A 234 -8.96 -12.24 -2.51
N GLU A 235 -7.97 -12.77 -1.79
CA GLU A 235 -7.21 -13.93 -2.23
C GLU A 235 -8.13 -15.12 -2.51
N THR A 236 -7.79 -15.86 -3.56
CA THR A 236 -8.47 -17.08 -3.98
C THR A 236 -7.39 -18.08 -4.33
N ALA A 237 -7.67 -19.35 -4.09
CA ALA A 237 -6.74 -20.40 -4.43
C ALA A 237 -6.50 -20.43 -5.96
N PRO A 238 -5.38 -21.02 -6.43
CA PRO A 238 -5.06 -21.08 -7.86
C PRO A 238 -6.16 -21.70 -8.73
N ASP A 239 -6.95 -22.61 -8.16
CA ASP A 239 -8.11 -23.27 -8.80
C ASP A 239 -9.39 -22.42 -8.78
N GLY A 240 -9.36 -21.22 -8.19
CA GLY A 240 -10.49 -20.32 -8.04
C GLY A 240 -11.37 -20.59 -6.82
N SER A 241 -11.05 -21.59 -6.01
CA SER A 241 -11.77 -21.86 -4.76
C SER A 241 -11.51 -20.79 -3.70
N VAL A 242 -12.39 -20.75 -2.69
CA VAL A 242 -12.29 -19.78 -1.59
C VAL A 242 -11.11 -20.17 -0.70
N ASP A 243 -10.21 -19.22 -0.49
CA ASP A 243 -9.12 -19.37 0.46
C ASP A 243 -9.49 -18.77 1.82
N GLN A 244 -9.25 -19.52 2.90
CA GLN A 244 -9.62 -19.12 4.26
C GLN A 244 -8.41 -18.98 5.17
N ASN A 245 -8.45 -17.97 6.03
CA ASN A 245 -7.42 -17.74 7.04
C ASN A 245 -7.48 -18.79 8.15
N VAL A 246 -6.31 -19.17 8.69
CA VAL A 246 -6.19 -20.08 9.85
C VAL A 246 -6.59 -19.42 11.18
N PHE A 247 -6.79 -18.11 11.21
CA PHE A 247 -7.37 -17.35 12.33
C PHE A 247 -8.64 -16.60 11.88
N ASP A 248 -9.43 -16.12 12.83
CA ASP A 248 -10.59 -15.25 12.55
C ASP A 248 -10.17 -13.79 12.31
N ILE A 249 -9.27 -13.59 11.34
CA ILE A 249 -8.73 -12.28 10.94
C ILE A 249 -8.77 -12.10 9.42
N GLN A 250 -8.54 -10.88 8.96
CA GLN A 250 -8.62 -10.52 7.54
C GLN A 250 -7.26 -10.49 6.82
N GLN A 251 -6.16 -10.33 7.57
CA GLN A 251 -4.80 -10.28 7.04
C GLN A 251 -4.26 -11.70 6.87
N GLY A 252 -3.60 -11.97 5.74
CA GLY A 252 -2.97 -13.27 5.54
C GLY A 252 -1.77 -13.52 6.47
N VAL A 253 -1.47 -14.78 6.74
CA VAL A 253 -0.45 -15.20 7.69
C VAL A 253 0.51 -16.21 7.09
N ALA A 254 1.75 -16.22 7.60
CA ALA A 254 2.80 -17.12 7.16
C ALA A 254 3.59 -17.65 8.36
N ILE A 255 4.10 -18.87 8.24
CA ILE A 255 5.05 -19.46 9.19
C ILE A 255 6.46 -19.18 8.69
N LEU A 256 7.29 -18.56 9.54
CA LEU A 256 8.70 -18.32 9.33
C LEU A 256 9.52 -19.21 10.26
N ILE A 257 10.40 -20.04 9.70
CA ILE A 257 11.45 -20.73 10.44
C ILE A 257 12.80 -20.25 9.91
N ALA A 258 13.50 -19.44 10.70
CA ALA A 258 14.82 -18.92 10.35
C ALA A 258 15.91 -19.65 11.15
N VAL A 259 16.86 -20.26 10.46
CA VAL A 259 17.91 -21.09 11.06
C VAL A 259 19.27 -20.45 10.83
N ARG A 260 20.01 -20.24 11.91
CA ARG A 260 21.44 -19.92 11.90
C ARG A 260 22.17 -21.13 12.45
N GLU A 261 22.94 -21.80 11.59
CA GLU A 261 23.73 -22.97 11.90
C GLU A 261 24.99 -22.58 12.69
N LYS A 262 25.59 -23.58 13.33
CA LYS A 262 26.83 -23.41 14.08
C LYS A 262 28.01 -23.41 13.12
N SER A 263 28.37 -22.25 12.58
CA SER A 263 29.60 -22.04 11.81
C SER A 263 30.77 -21.59 12.69
N GLU A 264 32.01 -21.76 12.23
CA GLU A 264 33.14 -21.04 12.84
C GLU A 264 32.94 -19.51 12.65
N PRO A 265 33.34 -18.68 13.62
CA PRO A 265 33.13 -17.23 13.54
C PRO A 265 33.91 -16.64 12.35
N ASP A 266 33.19 -15.95 11.46
CA ASP A 266 33.83 -15.07 10.48
C ASP A 266 34.42 -13.87 11.22
N ALA A 267 35.75 -13.82 11.32
CA ALA A 267 36.48 -12.78 12.04
C ALA A 267 36.23 -11.36 11.49
N PHE A 268 35.66 -11.23 10.28
CA PHE A 268 35.47 -9.95 9.60
C PHE A 268 34.01 -9.52 9.40
N SER A 269 33.02 -10.31 9.82
CA SER A 269 31.62 -9.89 9.67
C SER A 269 30.68 -10.38 10.77
N ALA A 270 30.16 -9.42 11.55
CA ALA A 270 29.04 -9.65 12.47
C ALA A 270 27.66 -9.67 11.75
N ALA A 271 27.62 -9.29 10.47
CA ALA A 271 26.36 -9.07 9.73
C ALA A 271 26.20 -9.95 8.47
N TYR A 272 27.29 -10.44 7.88
CA TYR A 272 27.30 -11.28 6.68
C TYR A 272 27.98 -12.62 6.99
N LYS A 273 27.57 -13.67 6.28
CA LYS A 273 28.34 -14.92 6.25
C LYS A 273 29.57 -14.76 5.36
N SER A 274 30.59 -15.54 5.64
CA SER A 274 31.66 -15.88 4.70
C SER A 274 31.83 -17.40 4.68
N ARG A 275 31.74 -18.01 3.51
CA ARG A 275 32.10 -19.42 3.27
C ARG A 275 33.28 -19.42 2.30
N ASP A 276 34.41 -19.98 2.71
CA ASP A 276 35.66 -19.98 1.94
C ASP A 276 36.12 -18.58 1.46
N GLY A 277 35.76 -17.52 2.20
CA GLY A 277 36.06 -16.12 1.83
C GLY A 277 35.00 -15.42 0.99
N VAL A 278 33.88 -16.09 0.65
CA VAL A 278 32.79 -15.57 -0.19
C VAL A 278 31.55 -15.25 0.65
N LYS A 279 30.99 -14.05 0.46
CA LYS A 279 29.74 -13.63 1.11
C LYS A 279 28.54 -14.37 0.51
N GLU A 280 27.85 -15.18 1.32
CA GLU A 280 26.66 -15.94 0.90
C GLU A 280 25.37 -15.49 1.59
N MET A 281 24.30 -15.35 0.81
CA MET A 281 22.93 -15.11 1.31
C MET A 281 22.28 -16.42 1.79
N ALA A 282 21.21 -16.32 2.58
CA ALA A 282 20.43 -17.47 3.03
C ALA A 282 19.83 -18.27 1.88
N ARG A 283 19.72 -19.59 2.06
CA ARG A 283 18.83 -20.42 1.24
C ARG A 283 17.40 -20.15 1.70
N VAL A 284 16.50 -19.90 0.76
CA VAL A 284 15.08 -19.65 1.07
C VAL A 284 14.23 -20.77 0.46
N TRP A 285 13.54 -21.50 1.33
CA TRP A 285 12.60 -22.55 1.00
C TRP A 285 11.19 -22.03 1.22
N TYR A 286 10.32 -22.22 0.23
CA TYR A 286 8.99 -21.64 0.21
C TYR A 286 7.93 -22.68 -0.11
N TYR A 287 6.75 -22.55 0.50
CA TYR A 287 5.59 -23.36 0.22
C TYR A 287 4.29 -22.54 0.36
N ASP A 288 3.40 -22.66 -0.63
CA ASP A 288 2.05 -22.07 -0.58
C ASP A 288 1.06 -23.10 -0.03
N LEU A 289 0.30 -22.73 1.01
CA LEU A 289 -0.79 -23.55 1.53
C LEU A 289 -2.13 -22.84 1.36
N TRP A 290 -2.80 -23.14 0.25
CA TRP A 290 -4.14 -22.65 -0.10
C TRP A 290 -5.26 -23.57 0.42
N GLY A 291 -6.48 -23.03 0.54
CA GLY A 291 -7.70 -23.80 0.71
C GLY A 291 -8.53 -23.42 1.94
N SER A 292 -9.39 -24.34 2.38
CA SER A 292 -10.23 -24.13 3.55
C SER A 292 -9.43 -24.16 4.85
N ARG A 293 -9.93 -23.52 5.91
CA ARG A 293 -9.26 -23.52 7.22
C ARG A 293 -9.00 -24.93 7.73
N GLU A 294 -9.97 -25.82 7.56
CA GLU A 294 -9.90 -27.22 8.01
C GLU A 294 -8.83 -28.01 7.24
N ASP A 295 -8.74 -27.84 5.92
CA ASP A 295 -7.72 -28.51 5.11
C ASP A 295 -6.31 -28.05 5.50
N LYS A 296 -6.16 -26.75 5.79
CA LYS A 296 -4.90 -26.17 6.29
C LYS A 296 -4.50 -26.79 7.61
N TYR A 297 -5.41 -26.93 8.57
CA TYR A 297 -5.11 -27.59 9.85
C TYR A 297 -4.71 -29.05 9.67
N ARG A 298 -5.45 -29.83 8.87
CA ARG A 298 -5.09 -31.24 8.60
C ARG A 298 -3.71 -31.37 7.98
N PHE A 299 -3.35 -30.48 7.05
CA PHE A 299 -2.01 -30.45 6.48
C PHE A 299 -0.96 -30.17 7.57
N LEU A 300 -1.15 -29.09 8.34
CA LEU A 300 -0.22 -28.66 9.39
C LEU A 300 -0.01 -29.68 10.51
N GLU A 301 -1.02 -30.50 10.85
CA GLU A 301 -0.89 -31.58 11.84
C GLU A 301 0.06 -32.69 11.39
N SER A 302 0.16 -32.92 10.08
CA SER A 302 1.01 -33.97 9.50
C SER A 302 2.34 -33.45 8.92
N ALA A 303 2.47 -32.13 8.75
CA ALA A 303 3.60 -31.49 8.11
C ALA A 303 4.85 -31.47 9.01
N SER A 304 6.00 -31.66 8.38
CA SER A 304 7.34 -31.51 8.93
C SER A 304 8.25 -30.87 7.87
N LEU A 305 9.45 -30.45 8.25
CA LEU A 305 10.39 -29.90 7.26
C LEU A 305 10.77 -30.92 6.17
N ASP A 306 10.69 -32.22 6.47
CA ASP A 306 11.14 -33.31 5.59
C ASP A 306 10.08 -33.81 4.61
N ASN A 307 8.80 -33.51 4.85
CA ASN A 307 7.67 -34.05 4.06
C ASN A 307 6.84 -32.99 3.33
N VAL A 308 7.32 -31.74 3.34
CA VAL A 308 6.74 -30.63 2.58
C VAL A 308 7.54 -30.46 1.29
N ASP A 309 6.84 -30.32 0.17
CA ASP A 309 7.44 -30.12 -1.16
C ASP A 309 7.91 -28.67 -1.34
N TRP A 310 8.99 -28.31 -0.65
CA TRP A 310 9.56 -26.97 -0.68
C TRP A 310 10.09 -26.58 -2.07
N ILE A 311 9.82 -25.34 -2.47
CA ILE A 311 10.44 -24.70 -3.63
C ILE A 311 11.58 -23.82 -3.15
N GLN A 312 12.78 -23.99 -3.71
CA GLN A 312 13.88 -23.08 -3.43
C GLN A 312 13.71 -21.77 -4.21
N LEU A 313 13.65 -20.65 -3.50
CA LEU A 313 13.62 -19.31 -4.09
C LEU A 313 15.04 -18.80 -4.35
N GLN A 314 15.15 -17.88 -5.31
CA GLN A 314 16.35 -17.09 -5.58
C GLN A 314 16.03 -15.59 -5.38
N PRO A 315 15.97 -15.09 -4.14
CA PRO A 315 15.67 -13.67 -3.91
C PRO A 315 16.74 -12.76 -4.50
N THR A 316 16.36 -11.90 -5.44
CA THR A 316 17.28 -11.01 -6.17
C THR A 316 17.12 -9.55 -5.73
N ALA A 317 18.21 -8.80 -5.79
CA ALA A 317 18.19 -7.35 -5.56
C ALA A 317 17.30 -6.63 -6.59
N PRO A 318 16.70 -5.48 -6.24
CA PRO A 318 16.79 -4.80 -4.93
C PRO A 318 15.73 -5.28 -3.92
N ASN A 319 14.76 -6.08 -4.36
CA ASN A 319 13.57 -6.37 -3.56
C ASN A 319 13.71 -7.62 -2.69
N TYR A 320 14.46 -8.63 -3.11
CA TYR A 320 14.68 -9.88 -2.39
C TYR A 320 13.38 -10.55 -1.94
N PHE A 321 12.37 -10.70 -2.82
CA PHE A 321 11.06 -11.26 -2.43
C PHE A 321 11.16 -12.67 -1.84
N PHE A 322 10.32 -12.94 -0.85
CA PHE A 322 10.19 -14.25 -0.21
C PHE A 322 8.91 -14.95 -0.67
N ALA A 323 8.58 -14.79 -1.94
CA ALA A 323 7.53 -15.48 -2.63
C ALA A 323 7.96 -15.66 -4.10
N PRO A 324 7.42 -16.66 -4.82
CA PRO A 324 7.71 -16.86 -6.22
C PRO A 324 7.41 -15.62 -7.05
N LYS A 325 8.37 -15.23 -7.90
CA LYS A 325 8.26 -14.11 -8.84
C LYS A 325 8.95 -14.47 -10.14
N ASP A 326 8.30 -14.13 -11.24
CA ASP A 326 8.88 -14.22 -12.58
C ASP A 326 9.39 -12.84 -12.99
N PHE A 327 10.72 -12.71 -13.07
CA PHE A 327 11.42 -11.52 -13.50
C PHE A 327 12.36 -11.80 -14.67
N ASP A 328 12.13 -12.88 -15.42
CA ASP A 328 13.02 -13.30 -16.53
C ASP A 328 13.12 -12.22 -17.62
N LEU A 329 12.09 -11.38 -17.75
CA LEU A 329 12.02 -10.28 -18.70
C LEU A 329 12.57 -8.95 -18.18
N THR A 330 13.30 -8.92 -17.06
CA THR A 330 13.80 -7.66 -16.45
C THR A 330 14.62 -6.85 -17.44
N THR A 331 15.60 -7.48 -18.10
CA THR A 331 16.45 -6.80 -19.08
C THR A 331 15.62 -6.22 -20.21
N GLU A 332 14.64 -6.95 -20.74
CA GLU A 332 13.75 -6.47 -21.79
C GLU A 332 12.91 -5.27 -21.32
N TYR A 333 12.26 -5.39 -20.16
CA TYR A 333 11.39 -4.36 -19.60
C TYR A 333 12.15 -3.06 -19.30
N ASP A 334 13.38 -3.16 -18.78
CA ASP A 334 14.21 -2.01 -18.42
C ASP A 334 14.70 -1.19 -19.63
N HIS A 335 14.67 -1.74 -20.85
CA HIS A 335 14.89 -0.96 -22.08
C HIS A 335 13.76 0.04 -22.36
N GLY A 336 12.56 -0.20 -21.80
CA GLY A 336 11.44 0.73 -21.88
C GLY A 336 11.62 1.95 -20.99
N TRP A 337 10.99 3.05 -21.38
CA TRP A 337 11.02 4.31 -20.63
C TRP A 337 9.94 4.34 -19.56
N SER A 338 10.32 4.46 -18.28
CA SER A 338 9.32 4.68 -17.22
C SER A 338 8.48 5.93 -17.53
N VAL A 339 7.17 5.90 -17.26
CA VAL A 339 6.30 7.07 -17.43
C VAL A 339 6.84 8.29 -16.67
N THR A 340 7.47 8.09 -15.51
CA THR A 340 8.10 9.16 -14.72
C THR A 340 9.31 9.79 -15.42
N ASP A 341 10.00 9.03 -16.27
CA ASP A 341 11.16 9.51 -17.02
C ASP A 341 10.74 10.19 -18.33
N ILE A 342 9.56 9.85 -18.85
CA ILE A 342 8.93 10.51 -19.99
C ILE A 342 8.32 11.85 -19.55
N PHE A 343 7.58 11.83 -18.43
CA PHE A 343 6.83 12.95 -17.86
C PHE A 343 7.38 13.35 -16.48
N PRO A 344 8.40 14.22 -16.41
CA PRO A 344 9.11 14.53 -15.16
C PRO A 344 8.22 15.18 -14.10
N VAL A 345 7.26 16.02 -14.50
CA VAL A 345 6.30 16.63 -13.57
C VAL A 345 5.10 15.73 -13.40
N ASN A 346 4.95 15.15 -12.22
CA ASN A 346 3.80 14.32 -11.87
C ASN A 346 3.48 14.44 -10.38
N SER A 347 2.26 14.05 -10.01
CA SER A 347 1.81 14.05 -8.62
C SER A 347 0.72 13.01 -8.43
N SER A 348 0.43 12.62 -7.19
CA SER A 348 -0.80 11.89 -6.92
C SER A 348 -2.02 12.81 -7.12
N GLY A 349 -3.20 12.23 -7.37
CA GLY A 349 -4.47 12.96 -7.32
C GLY A 349 -4.70 13.69 -5.99
N PHE A 350 -5.67 14.62 -5.99
CA PHE A 350 -6.02 15.33 -4.76
C PHE A 350 -6.69 14.39 -3.75
N THR A 351 -6.62 14.71 -2.46
CA THR A 351 -7.16 13.88 -1.38
C THR A 351 -7.97 14.74 -0.43
N THR A 352 -9.23 14.37 -0.22
CA THR A 352 -10.14 15.14 0.63
C THR A 352 -10.16 14.64 2.08
N HIS A 353 -10.11 13.31 2.29
CA HIS A 353 -10.48 12.61 3.53
C HIS A 353 -11.91 12.89 4.04
N ARG A 354 -12.73 13.61 3.26
CA ARG A 354 -14.12 13.99 3.55
C ARG A 354 -14.92 14.20 2.26
N ASP A 355 -14.92 13.19 1.40
CA ASP A 355 -15.52 13.26 0.05
C ASP A 355 -16.96 13.75 0.09
N ASN A 356 -17.78 13.23 1.01
CA ASN A 356 -19.20 13.62 1.17
C ASN A 356 -19.39 15.11 1.46
N PHE A 357 -18.38 15.80 1.99
CA PHE A 357 -18.41 17.25 2.19
C PHE A 357 -17.85 17.99 0.97
N ALA A 358 -16.65 17.60 0.53
CA ALA A 358 -15.86 18.35 -0.45
C ALA A 358 -16.23 18.11 -1.92
N ILE A 359 -16.94 17.02 -2.22
CA ILE A 359 -17.29 16.57 -3.57
C ILE A 359 -18.78 16.28 -3.64
N ASP A 360 -19.43 16.65 -4.73
CA ASP A 360 -20.82 16.29 -5.00
C ASP A 360 -21.11 16.19 -6.50
N PHE A 361 -22.20 15.55 -6.87
CA PHE A 361 -22.73 15.56 -8.22
C PHE A 361 -23.27 16.94 -8.62
N ASP A 362 -23.74 17.71 -7.65
CA ASP A 362 -24.33 19.04 -7.87
C ASP A 362 -23.38 20.14 -7.37
N ARG A 363 -23.06 21.08 -8.27
CA ARG A 363 -22.22 22.23 -7.99
C ARG A 363 -22.81 23.11 -6.89
N ASP A 364 -24.12 23.30 -6.90
CA ASP A 364 -24.78 24.19 -5.96
C ASP A 364 -24.80 23.59 -4.56
N VAL A 365 -24.86 22.26 -4.43
CA VAL A 365 -24.74 21.58 -3.13
C VAL A 365 -23.36 21.85 -2.51
N VAL A 366 -22.27 21.69 -3.26
CA VAL A 366 -20.93 22.04 -2.77
C VAL A 366 -20.84 23.52 -2.44
N LYS A 367 -21.40 24.40 -3.29
CA LYS A 367 -21.45 25.84 -3.05
C LYS A 367 -22.12 26.18 -1.72
N GLN A 368 -23.28 25.58 -1.44
CA GLN A 368 -24.01 25.80 -0.19
C GLN A 368 -23.22 25.31 1.03
N ARG A 369 -22.51 24.17 0.92
CA ARG A 369 -21.62 23.70 1.99
C ARG A 369 -20.54 24.72 2.34
N ILE A 370 -19.94 25.36 1.34
CA ILE A 370 -18.93 26.40 1.54
C ILE A 370 -19.55 27.71 2.07
N LEU A 371 -20.73 28.11 1.60
CA LEU A 371 -21.47 29.24 2.16
C LEU A 371 -21.80 29.03 3.65
N ASN A 372 -22.14 27.81 4.04
CA ASN A 372 -22.36 27.45 5.45
C ASN A 372 -21.05 27.54 6.27
N LEU A 373 -19.88 27.26 5.68
CA LEU A 373 -18.59 27.54 6.30
C LEU A 373 -18.28 29.04 6.42
N ILE A 374 -18.80 29.87 5.51
CA ILE A 374 -18.62 31.32 5.58
C ILE A 374 -19.55 31.92 6.65
N SER A 375 -20.79 31.44 6.76
CA SER A 375 -21.80 31.95 7.69
C SER A 375 -21.32 31.97 9.14
N GLU A 376 -21.61 33.09 9.83
CA GLU A 376 -21.39 33.28 11.26
C GLU A 376 -22.53 32.74 12.12
N ASP A 377 -23.70 32.50 11.53
CA ASP A 377 -24.89 32.00 12.24
C ASP A 377 -24.77 30.51 12.63
N LEU A 378 -23.90 29.77 11.95
CA LEU A 378 -23.64 28.37 12.23
C LEU A 378 -22.41 28.22 13.14
N SER A 379 -22.58 27.55 14.28
CA SER A 379 -21.44 27.19 15.13
C SER A 379 -20.60 26.08 14.50
N ASN A 380 -19.36 25.90 14.98
CA ASN A 380 -18.51 24.80 14.52
C ASN A 380 -19.14 23.44 14.84
N ASP A 381 -19.75 23.28 16.02
CA ASP A 381 -20.39 22.05 16.45
C ASP A 381 -21.58 21.69 15.52
N ASN A 382 -22.39 22.68 15.13
CA ASN A 382 -23.48 22.45 14.19
C ASN A 382 -22.97 22.00 12.82
N LEU A 383 -21.84 22.54 12.34
CA LEU A 383 -21.25 22.15 11.06
C LEU A 383 -20.62 20.76 11.10
N GLN A 384 -19.98 20.42 12.22
CA GLN A 384 -19.43 19.07 12.44
C GLN A 384 -20.53 18.03 12.43
N GLU A 385 -21.66 18.29 13.11
CA GLU A 385 -22.82 17.41 13.12
C GLU A 385 -23.48 17.32 11.74
N LEU A 386 -23.78 18.48 11.12
CA LEU A 386 -24.49 18.55 9.83
C LEU A 386 -23.76 17.81 8.71
N TYR A 387 -22.42 17.89 8.67
CA TYR A 387 -21.62 17.30 7.60
C TYR A 387 -20.81 16.07 8.03
N SER A 388 -20.92 15.64 9.29
CA SER A 388 -20.13 14.55 9.87
C SER A 388 -18.62 14.74 9.61
N ILE A 389 -18.14 15.97 9.82
CA ILE A 389 -16.73 16.34 9.65
C ILE A 389 -16.06 16.50 11.01
N HIS A 390 -14.80 16.07 11.11
CA HIS A 390 -14.02 16.12 12.35
C HIS A 390 -12.63 16.70 12.10
N ASP A 391 -12.09 17.36 13.13
CA ASP A 391 -10.72 17.84 13.12
C ASP A 391 -9.74 16.66 13.10
N SER A 392 -8.61 16.86 12.42
CA SER A 392 -7.51 15.90 12.35
C SER A 392 -6.19 16.61 12.58
N ARG A 393 -5.08 15.85 12.59
CA ARG A 393 -3.74 16.45 12.64
C ARG A 393 -3.49 17.42 11.47
N ASP A 394 -4.04 17.09 10.30
CA ASP A 394 -3.71 17.76 9.04
C ASP A 394 -4.82 18.76 8.59
N TRP A 395 -5.96 18.82 9.28
CA TRP A 395 -7.06 19.74 8.96
C TRP A 395 -7.88 20.14 10.20
N ASN A 396 -8.24 21.42 10.30
CA ASN A 396 -9.04 21.99 11.38
C ASN A 396 -10.18 22.87 10.84
N LEU A 397 -11.41 22.62 11.28
CA LEU A 397 -12.61 23.34 10.82
C LEU A 397 -12.56 24.84 11.14
N GLY A 398 -12.10 25.19 12.34
CA GLY A 398 -12.00 26.59 12.76
C GLY A 398 -11.05 27.38 11.88
N GLU A 399 -9.92 26.79 11.51
CA GLU A 399 -8.96 27.42 10.60
C GLU A 399 -9.48 27.48 9.16
N ALA A 400 -10.12 26.40 8.68
CA ALA A 400 -10.75 26.38 7.37
C ALA A 400 -11.80 27.51 7.20
N ARG A 401 -12.62 27.76 8.24
CA ARG A 401 -13.60 28.87 8.27
C ARG A 401 -12.92 30.23 8.20
N LYS A 402 -11.85 30.44 8.97
CA LYS A 402 -11.07 31.70 8.92
C LYS A 402 -10.44 31.92 7.54
N GLN A 403 -9.94 30.86 6.92
CA GLN A 403 -9.33 30.92 5.59
C GLN A 403 -10.36 31.32 4.53
N VAL A 404 -11.50 30.64 4.48
CA VAL A 404 -12.51 30.90 3.43
C VAL A 404 -13.16 32.27 3.57
N ARG A 405 -13.43 32.75 4.80
CA ARG A 405 -13.99 34.10 5.04
C ARG A 405 -13.08 35.23 4.57
N LYS A 406 -11.77 35.00 4.52
CA LYS A 406 -10.79 35.98 4.03
C LYS A 406 -10.62 35.93 2.51
N ASN A 407 -11.11 34.88 1.85
CA ASN A 407 -10.92 34.68 0.42
C ASN A 407 -12.09 35.28 -0.37
N LEU A 408 -11.87 36.43 -1.02
CA LEU A 408 -12.89 37.10 -1.85
C LEU A 408 -13.18 36.36 -3.17
N THR A 409 -12.27 35.49 -3.62
CA THR A 409 -12.40 34.71 -4.86
C THR A 409 -12.55 33.21 -4.58
N TRP A 410 -13.17 32.87 -3.46
CA TRP A 410 -13.37 31.48 -3.04
C TRP A 410 -14.10 30.64 -4.11
N GLU A 411 -15.01 31.23 -4.88
CA GLU A 411 -15.76 30.51 -5.94
C GLU A 411 -14.86 29.96 -7.06
N ASP A 412 -13.64 30.49 -7.24
CA ASP A 412 -12.68 29.99 -8.25
C ASP A 412 -12.17 28.59 -7.93
N ASP A 413 -12.24 28.18 -6.65
CA ASP A 413 -11.87 26.84 -6.20
C ASP A 413 -13.00 25.81 -6.43
N LEU A 414 -14.20 26.25 -6.83
CA LEU A 414 -15.34 25.38 -7.12
C LEU A 414 -15.35 24.92 -8.58
N ILE A 415 -14.73 23.76 -8.81
CA ILE A 415 -14.38 23.24 -10.13
C ILE A 415 -14.99 21.86 -10.41
N SER A 416 -14.90 21.40 -11.66
CA SER A 416 -15.15 20.00 -12.03
C SER A 416 -13.90 19.14 -11.81
N CYS A 417 -14.11 17.90 -11.39
CA CYS A 417 -13.07 16.91 -11.17
C CYS A 417 -13.49 15.55 -11.71
N LEU A 418 -12.49 14.72 -12.04
CA LEU A 418 -12.70 13.30 -12.33
C LEU A 418 -12.75 12.53 -11.01
N TYR A 419 -13.94 12.13 -10.57
CA TYR A 419 -14.05 11.34 -9.35
C TYR A 419 -13.69 9.88 -9.61
N ARG A 420 -14.31 9.23 -10.60
CA ARG A 420 -14.05 7.82 -11.02
C ARG A 420 -14.09 7.75 -12.55
N PRO A 421 -13.73 6.63 -13.21
CA PRO A 421 -13.77 6.57 -14.67
C PRO A 421 -15.19 6.87 -15.17
N PHE A 422 -15.30 7.87 -16.06
CA PHE A 422 -16.57 8.41 -16.59
C PHE A 422 -17.53 9.00 -15.55
N ASP A 423 -17.08 9.28 -14.33
CA ASP A 423 -17.86 9.93 -13.28
C ASP A 423 -17.24 11.28 -12.93
N GLN A 424 -17.70 12.32 -13.62
CA GLN A 424 -17.37 13.71 -13.34
C GLN A 424 -18.23 14.22 -12.19
N ARG A 425 -17.60 14.96 -11.27
CA ARG A 425 -18.27 15.60 -10.12
C ARG A 425 -17.75 17.01 -9.93
N PHE A 426 -18.44 17.79 -9.09
CA PHE A 426 -17.96 19.10 -8.64
C PHE A 426 -17.26 18.96 -7.31
N CYS A 427 -16.20 19.74 -7.10
CA CYS A 427 -15.50 19.77 -5.82
C CYS A 427 -15.01 21.18 -5.47
N TYR A 428 -14.73 21.39 -4.19
CA TYR A 428 -14.06 22.59 -3.71
C TYR A 428 -12.56 22.33 -3.50
N LEU A 429 -11.74 22.61 -4.52
CA LEU A 429 -10.33 22.25 -4.57
C LEU A 429 -9.45 23.24 -3.77
N SER A 430 -9.55 23.13 -2.45
CA SER A 430 -8.90 24.03 -1.50
C SER A 430 -8.61 23.33 -0.17
N THR A 431 -7.63 23.82 0.58
CA THR A 431 -7.32 23.31 1.94
C THR A 431 -8.48 23.51 2.92
N VAL A 432 -9.44 24.38 2.59
CA VAL A 432 -10.68 24.57 3.36
C VAL A 432 -11.50 23.28 3.41
N ALA A 433 -11.58 22.50 2.33
CA ALA A 433 -12.41 21.31 2.25
C ALA A 433 -11.60 20.00 2.13
N MET A 434 -10.29 20.08 1.88
CA MET A 434 -9.45 18.92 1.54
C MET A 434 -8.10 18.97 2.28
N ASP A 435 -7.58 17.81 2.67
CA ASP A 435 -6.26 17.74 3.33
C ASP A 435 -5.12 18.00 2.32
N PHE A 436 -5.25 17.51 1.08
CA PHE A 436 -4.20 17.62 0.08
C PHE A 436 -4.77 18.02 -1.30
N PRO A 437 -4.98 19.31 -1.59
CA PRO A 437 -5.50 19.79 -2.88
C PRO A 437 -4.47 19.72 -4.03
N ARG A 438 -3.21 19.37 -3.71
CA ARG A 438 -2.09 19.26 -4.67
C ARG A 438 -1.92 20.52 -5.52
N PRO A 439 -1.50 21.67 -4.94
CA PRO A 439 -1.32 22.92 -5.69
C PRO A 439 -0.51 22.80 -7.00
N PRO A 440 0.59 22.00 -7.06
CA PRO A 440 1.31 21.79 -8.32
C PRO A 440 0.44 21.17 -9.42
N LEU A 441 -0.48 20.26 -9.06
CA LEU A 441 -1.39 19.64 -10.01
C LEU A 441 -2.49 20.62 -10.45
N LYS A 442 -3.05 21.35 -9.47
CA LYS A 442 -4.05 22.41 -9.67
C LYS A 442 -3.61 23.42 -10.73
N GLN A 443 -2.36 23.90 -10.64
CA GLN A 443 -1.78 24.86 -11.57
C GLN A 443 -1.81 24.38 -13.03
N HIS A 444 -1.70 23.06 -13.25
CA HIS A 444 -1.58 22.48 -14.58
C HIS A 444 -2.90 21.96 -15.15
N LEU A 445 -3.89 21.63 -14.31
CA LEU A 445 -5.12 20.94 -14.72
C LEU A 445 -6.42 21.73 -14.52
N ILE A 446 -6.38 22.96 -13.98
CA ILE A 446 -7.55 23.87 -14.06
C ILE A 446 -7.73 24.45 -15.48
N LYS A 447 -6.64 24.50 -16.25
CA LYS A 447 -6.62 24.99 -17.64
C LYS A 447 -6.73 23.80 -18.60
N ASP A 448 -7.05 24.08 -19.87
CA ASP A 448 -7.14 23.07 -20.92
C ASP A 448 -5.83 22.25 -21.07
N ASN A 449 -5.88 21.00 -20.61
CA ASN A 449 -4.74 20.12 -20.58
C ASN A 449 -5.21 18.66 -20.57
N LEU A 450 -4.36 17.76 -21.04
CA LEU A 450 -4.57 16.32 -20.91
C LEU A 450 -3.66 15.76 -19.83
N SER A 451 -4.08 14.70 -19.18
CA SER A 451 -3.25 13.99 -18.21
C SER A 451 -3.40 12.49 -18.34
N LEU A 452 -2.26 11.80 -18.37
CA LEU A 452 -2.20 10.35 -18.26
C LEU A 452 -2.33 9.97 -16.78
N LEU A 453 -3.19 9.01 -16.49
CA LEU A 453 -3.43 8.51 -15.14
C LEU A 453 -2.94 7.08 -15.04
N CYS A 454 -2.09 6.77 -14.07
CA CYS A 454 -1.73 5.39 -13.76
C CYS A 454 -1.45 5.18 -12.28
N ILE A 455 -1.10 3.96 -11.89
CA ILE A 455 -0.69 3.62 -10.52
C ILE A 455 0.76 3.14 -10.51
N ARG A 456 1.42 3.28 -9.35
CA ARG A 456 2.76 2.73 -9.12
C ARG A 456 2.74 1.28 -8.67
N GLN A 457 1.76 0.89 -7.86
CA GLN A 457 1.72 -0.42 -7.21
C GLN A 457 0.33 -1.01 -7.33
N LEU A 458 0.26 -2.28 -7.67
CA LEU A 458 -0.97 -3.06 -7.80
C LEU A 458 -1.16 -3.95 -6.57
N SER A 459 -2.37 -3.97 -6.02
CA SER A 459 -2.79 -4.87 -4.95
C SER A 459 -3.87 -5.86 -5.39
N ILE A 460 -4.57 -5.60 -6.50
CA ILE A 460 -5.57 -6.53 -7.08
C ILE A 460 -5.01 -7.35 -8.25
N ARG A 461 -5.73 -8.39 -8.66
CA ARG A 461 -5.33 -9.21 -9.82
C ARG A 461 -5.60 -8.49 -11.14
N GLY A 462 -4.57 -8.46 -11.99
CA GLY A 462 -4.61 -7.97 -13.36
C GLY A 462 -4.43 -6.45 -13.46
N TRP A 463 -3.46 -6.02 -14.27
CA TRP A 463 -3.20 -4.60 -14.49
C TRP A 463 -4.08 -4.05 -15.62
N ARG A 464 -4.81 -2.99 -15.31
CA ARG A 464 -5.73 -2.25 -16.19
C ARG A 464 -5.83 -0.78 -15.75
N HIS A 465 -4.78 -0.30 -15.09
CA HIS A 465 -4.75 0.92 -14.30
C HIS A 465 -4.12 2.05 -15.09
N ILE A 466 -4.63 2.28 -16.29
CA ILE A 466 -4.23 3.36 -17.17
C ILE A 466 -5.50 4.06 -17.65
N PHE A 467 -5.55 5.38 -17.51
CA PHE A 467 -6.70 6.18 -17.94
C PHE A 467 -6.25 7.57 -18.41
N ILE A 468 -7.14 8.32 -19.05
CA ILE A 468 -6.86 9.67 -19.52
C ILE A 468 -7.90 10.63 -18.93
N SER A 469 -7.48 11.86 -18.60
CA SER A 469 -8.39 12.88 -18.08
C SER A 469 -7.99 14.26 -18.59
N ASP A 470 -9.00 15.06 -18.96
CA ASP A 470 -8.90 16.51 -19.15
C ASP A 470 -9.40 17.31 -17.93
N LEU A 471 -9.78 16.61 -16.85
CA LEU A 471 -10.13 17.18 -15.55
C LEU A 471 -9.09 16.81 -14.49
N ILE A 472 -9.05 17.56 -13.40
CA ILE A 472 -8.22 17.18 -12.25
C ILE A 472 -8.77 15.92 -11.58
N PRO A 473 -7.96 14.88 -11.37
CA PRO A 473 -8.41 13.62 -10.77
C PRO A 473 -8.20 13.57 -9.25
N GLU A 474 -9.12 12.89 -8.58
CA GLU A 474 -9.01 12.48 -7.18
C GLU A 474 -8.02 11.30 -7.03
N ILE A 475 -7.47 11.09 -5.83
CA ILE A 475 -6.42 10.06 -5.63
C ILE A 475 -6.90 8.63 -5.92
N CYS A 476 -8.20 8.35 -5.83
CA CYS A 476 -8.80 7.06 -6.14
C CYS A 476 -9.52 7.02 -7.51
N SER A 477 -9.24 7.96 -8.43
CA SER A 477 -9.92 8.01 -9.74
C SER A 477 -9.76 6.74 -10.57
N VAL A 478 -8.62 6.05 -10.50
CA VAL A 478 -8.41 4.79 -11.25
C VAL A 478 -8.65 3.56 -10.36
N SER A 479 -8.35 3.64 -9.06
CA SER A 479 -8.61 2.54 -8.13
C SER A 479 -8.77 3.06 -6.70
N SER A 480 -9.62 2.40 -5.91
CA SER A 480 -9.74 2.59 -4.46
C SER A 480 -9.13 1.44 -3.67
N ALA A 481 -8.48 0.48 -4.33
CA ALA A 481 -7.85 -0.63 -3.64
C ALA A 481 -6.64 -0.14 -2.83
N SER A 482 -6.34 -0.86 -1.75
CA SER A 482 -5.23 -0.49 -0.86
C SER A 482 -3.92 -0.39 -1.65
N ARG A 483 -3.15 0.68 -1.42
CA ARG A 483 -1.88 1.01 -2.10
C ARG A 483 -1.99 1.45 -3.57
N GLU A 484 -3.16 1.37 -4.20
CA GLU A 484 -3.35 1.73 -5.61
C GLU A 484 -3.70 3.22 -5.79
N ARG A 485 -2.75 4.11 -5.49
CA ARG A 485 -2.93 5.55 -5.63
C ARG A 485 -2.83 5.97 -7.09
N THR A 486 -3.75 6.80 -7.54
CA THR A 486 -3.72 7.41 -8.88
C THR A 486 -2.66 8.50 -8.92
N TYR A 487 -1.69 8.33 -9.81
CA TYR A 487 -0.70 9.32 -10.21
C TYR A 487 -1.11 9.95 -11.53
N VAL A 488 -0.79 11.24 -11.65
CA VAL A 488 -1.26 12.14 -12.68
C VAL A 488 -0.05 12.74 -13.36
N PHE A 489 0.00 12.59 -14.68
CA PHE A 489 1.08 13.05 -15.54
C PHE A 489 0.48 14.05 -16.54
N PRO A 490 0.44 15.36 -16.23
CA PRO A 490 -0.04 16.38 -17.15
C PRO A 490 0.80 16.39 -18.43
N LEU A 491 0.17 16.52 -19.59
CA LEU A 491 0.86 16.60 -20.88
C LEU A 491 1.60 17.93 -21.02
N TYR A 492 1.00 19.00 -20.50
CA TYR A 492 1.57 20.34 -20.50
C TYR A 492 1.79 20.90 -19.09
N ILE A 493 2.79 21.74 -18.94
CA ILE A 493 3.12 22.50 -17.74
C ILE A 493 2.78 23.97 -18.00
N TYR A 494 2.19 24.61 -17.01
CA TYR A 494 1.90 26.04 -17.03
C TYR A 494 2.87 26.77 -16.11
N PRO A 495 3.35 27.98 -16.46
CA PRO A 495 4.21 28.78 -15.58
C PRO A 495 3.43 29.18 -14.32
N ASN A 496 4.16 29.36 -13.21
CA ASN A 496 3.56 29.89 -11.99
C ASN A 496 3.40 31.41 -12.15
N THR A 497 2.16 31.89 -12.18
CA THR A 497 1.82 33.30 -12.35
C THR A 497 1.44 34.00 -11.04
N GLU A 498 1.56 33.32 -9.88
CA GLU A 498 1.18 33.91 -8.58
C GLU A 498 2.08 35.07 -8.14
N ASN A 499 3.30 35.18 -8.69
CA ASN A 499 4.27 36.22 -8.31
C ASN A 499 4.62 37.23 -9.43
N ASP A 500 4.18 37.01 -10.67
CA ASP A 500 4.57 37.86 -11.82
C ASP A 500 3.35 38.54 -12.45
N GLN A 501 3.26 39.87 -12.27
CA GLN A 501 2.19 40.73 -12.82
C GLN A 501 2.29 40.96 -14.35
N THR A 502 3.08 40.20 -15.11
CA THR A 502 3.57 40.67 -16.43
C THR A 502 3.45 39.73 -17.62
N ASN A 503 2.74 38.60 -17.55
CA ASN A 503 2.55 37.76 -18.75
C ASN A 503 1.09 37.76 -19.23
N LEU A 504 0.77 38.67 -20.15
CA LEU A 504 -0.49 38.69 -20.93
C LEU A 504 -0.70 37.42 -21.78
N PHE A 505 0.34 36.60 -21.97
CA PHE A 505 0.28 35.32 -22.66
C PHE A 505 0.85 34.22 -21.77
N ILE A 506 -0.02 33.38 -21.21
CA ILE A 506 0.40 32.18 -20.49
C ILE A 506 0.77 31.12 -21.53
N GLN A 507 2.06 30.96 -21.84
CA GLN A 507 2.53 29.91 -22.74
C GLN A 507 2.72 28.60 -21.97
N LYS A 508 2.03 27.53 -22.38
CA LYS A 508 2.21 26.17 -21.86
C LYS A 508 3.41 25.49 -22.54
N THR A 509 4.15 24.67 -21.81
CA THR A 509 5.28 23.88 -22.34
C THR A 509 5.01 22.38 -22.19
N PRO A 510 5.47 21.52 -23.13
CA PRO A 510 5.30 20.08 -22.98
C PRO A 510 6.04 19.53 -21.75
N ASN A 511 5.38 18.66 -21.00
CA ASN A 511 5.97 17.92 -19.88
C ASN A 511 6.72 16.68 -20.39
N LEU A 512 7.69 16.88 -21.28
CA LEU A 512 8.43 15.78 -21.90
C LEU A 512 9.92 15.92 -21.64
N SER A 513 10.54 14.83 -21.19
CA SER A 513 11.97 14.78 -20.94
C SER A 513 12.77 15.04 -22.22
N PRO A 514 13.74 15.97 -22.23
CA PRO A 514 14.61 16.20 -23.38
C PRO A 514 15.35 14.93 -23.84
N LYS A 515 15.78 14.09 -22.89
CA LYS A 515 16.48 12.82 -23.19
C LYS A 515 15.55 11.83 -23.90
N PHE A 516 14.29 11.79 -23.50
CA PHE A 516 13.27 10.98 -24.18
C PHE A 516 13.02 11.51 -25.60
N LEU A 517 12.89 12.82 -25.77
CA LEU A 517 12.69 13.46 -27.07
C LEU A 517 13.86 13.23 -28.04
N GLU A 518 15.09 13.25 -27.55
CA GLU A 518 16.27 12.89 -28.35
C GLU A 518 16.23 11.43 -28.80
N THR A 519 15.84 10.52 -27.91
CA THR A 519 15.75 9.09 -28.17
C THR A 519 14.68 8.77 -29.21
N ILE A 520 13.48 9.34 -29.07
CA ILE A 520 12.38 9.12 -30.02
C ILE A 520 12.70 9.73 -31.39
N ASN A 521 13.34 10.92 -31.41
CA ASN A 521 13.79 11.54 -32.66
C ASN A 521 14.85 10.68 -33.35
N THR A 522 15.77 10.07 -32.60
CA THR A 522 16.78 9.15 -33.14
C THR A 522 16.14 7.90 -33.75
N LYS A 523 15.14 7.31 -33.08
CA LYS A 523 14.44 6.12 -33.58
C LYS A 523 13.56 6.40 -34.79
N LEU A 524 12.80 7.50 -34.79
CA LEU A 524 11.79 7.80 -35.82
C LEU A 524 12.29 8.78 -36.91
N GLY A 525 13.44 9.41 -36.70
CA GLY A 525 13.99 10.46 -37.58
C GLY A 525 13.20 11.78 -37.57
N GLN A 526 12.24 11.93 -36.64
CA GLN A 526 11.50 13.17 -36.39
C GLN A 526 10.97 13.15 -34.95
N THR A 527 10.76 14.34 -34.37
CA THR A 527 10.12 14.48 -33.05
C THR A 527 8.59 14.54 -33.23
N PRO A 528 7.82 13.54 -32.75
CA PRO A 528 6.37 13.61 -32.79
C PRO A 528 5.82 14.71 -31.88
N THR A 529 4.56 15.12 -32.09
CA THR A 529 3.92 16.08 -31.18
C THR A 529 3.70 15.47 -29.79
N PRO A 530 3.53 16.28 -28.73
CA PRO A 530 3.25 15.77 -27.40
C PRO A 530 2.02 14.85 -27.35
N GLU A 531 0.96 15.19 -28.09
CA GLU A 531 -0.24 14.37 -28.22
C GLU A 531 0.06 13.03 -28.87
N GLN A 532 0.86 12.99 -29.95
CA GLN A 532 1.22 11.74 -30.61
C GLN A 532 2.00 10.80 -29.68
N ILE A 533 2.91 11.35 -28.87
CA ILE A 533 3.65 10.59 -27.85
C ILE A 533 2.67 10.02 -26.81
N LEU A 534 1.74 10.84 -26.33
CA LEU A 534 0.72 10.43 -25.37
C LEU A 534 -0.19 9.33 -25.94
N TYR A 535 -0.65 9.47 -27.18
CA TYR A 535 -1.52 8.50 -27.86
C TYR A 535 -0.81 7.18 -28.11
N TYR A 536 0.43 7.21 -28.58
CA TYR A 536 1.25 6.01 -28.71
C TYR A 536 1.42 5.30 -27.36
N ALA A 537 1.76 6.04 -26.30
CA ALA A 537 1.86 5.47 -24.95
C ALA A 537 0.54 4.85 -24.48
N TYR A 538 -0.57 5.54 -24.75
CA TYR A 538 -1.90 5.08 -24.38
C TYR A 538 -2.28 3.78 -25.11
N ALA A 539 -1.95 3.66 -26.39
CA ALA A 539 -2.17 2.44 -27.17
C ALA A 539 -1.37 1.26 -26.60
N ILE A 540 -0.05 1.43 -26.41
CA ILE A 540 0.81 0.37 -25.86
C ILE A 540 0.33 -0.09 -24.47
N PHE A 541 -0.04 0.84 -23.59
CA PHE A 541 -0.56 0.48 -22.27
C PHE A 541 -1.97 -0.13 -22.32
N HIS A 542 -2.66 -0.09 -23.45
CA HIS A 542 -3.93 -0.79 -23.67
C HIS A 542 -3.77 -2.18 -24.29
N SER A 543 -2.60 -2.55 -24.82
CA SER A 543 -2.28 -3.88 -25.34
C SER A 543 -2.48 -4.99 -24.29
N PRO A 544 -3.41 -5.95 -24.48
CA PRO A 544 -3.52 -7.14 -23.64
C PRO A 544 -2.20 -7.94 -23.53
N THR A 545 -1.45 -8.05 -24.62
CA THR A 545 -0.16 -8.76 -24.66
C THR A 545 0.89 -8.05 -23.79
N TYR A 546 1.01 -6.72 -23.87
CA TYR A 546 1.88 -5.93 -22.98
C TYR A 546 1.52 -6.16 -21.50
N ARG A 547 0.23 -6.06 -21.17
CA ARG A 547 -0.27 -6.16 -19.78
C ARG A 547 -0.03 -7.53 -19.16
N SER A 548 -0.18 -8.60 -19.94
CA SER A 548 0.05 -9.97 -19.49
C SER A 548 1.54 -10.30 -19.40
N ARG A 549 2.33 -9.91 -20.42
CA ARG A 549 3.77 -10.16 -20.48
C ARG A 549 4.53 -9.50 -19.34
N TYR A 550 4.22 -8.24 -19.02
CA TYR A 550 4.93 -7.47 -17.99
C TYR A 550 4.19 -7.41 -16.65
N ALA A 551 3.28 -8.36 -16.39
CA ALA A 551 2.41 -8.33 -15.22
C ALA A 551 3.14 -8.24 -13.87
N GLU A 552 4.29 -8.92 -13.69
CA GLU A 552 5.06 -8.84 -12.45
C GLU A 552 5.71 -7.47 -12.24
N PHE A 553 6.16 -6.81 -13.31
CA PHE A 553 6.74 -5.47 -13.23
C PHE A 553 5.68 -4.40 -12.98
N LEU A 554 4.56 -4.49 -13.69
CA LEU A 554 3.40 -3.60 -13.54
C LEU A 554 2.74 -3.68 -12.15
N LYS A 555 3.01 -4.74 -11.39
CA LYS A 555 2.56 -4.88 -10.00
C LYS A 555 3.35 -4.00 -9.04
N ILE A 556 4.62 -3.73 -9.34
CA ILE A 556 5.56 -3.19 -8.34
C ILE A 556 6.07 -1.78 -8.65
N ASP A 557 5.97 -1.34 -9.90
CA ASP A 557 6.38 0.02 -10.28
C ASP A 557 5.55 0.58 -11.45
N PHE A 558 5.85 1.83 -11.82
CA PHE A 558 5.24 2.48 -12.98
C PHE A 558 5.48 1.70 -14.29
N PRO A 559 4.52 1.75 -15.25
CA PRO A 559 4.70 1.10 -16.54
C PRO A 559 5.87 1.71 -17.32
N ARG A 560 6.54 0.89 -18.13
CA ARG A 560 7.62 1.34 -19.02
C ARG A 560 7.16 1.27 -20.47
N LEU A 561 7.28 2.38 -21.18
CA LEU A 561 6.92 2.49 -22.58
C LEU A 561 8.06 1.98 -23.46
N PRO A 562 7.90 0.85 -24.16
CA PRO A 562 8.83 0.46 -25.20
C PRO A 562 8.62 1.33 -26.45
N LEU A 563 9.70 1.63 -27.17
CA LEU A 563 9.68 2.49 -28.36
C LEU A 563 10.00 1.67 -29.61
N THR A 564 9.13 1.74 -30.62
CA THR A 564 9.40 1.17 -31.94
C THR A 564 10.27 2.10 -32.79
N SER A 565 11.09 1.51 -33.65
CA SER A 565 11.82 2.19 -34.73
C SER A 565 11.04 2.19 -36.07
N ASP A 566 9.96 1.42 -36.17
CA ASP A 566 9.08 1.40 -37.34
C ASP A 566 8.11 2.61 -37.30
N LYS A 567 8.29 3.53 -38.26
CA LYS A 567 7.49 4.75 -38.39
C LYS A 567 6.03 4.47 -38.75
N GLN A 568 5.78 3.42 -39.53
CA GLN A 568 4.42 3.04 -39.92
C GLN A 568 3.70 2.42 -38.74
N LEU A 569 4.36 1.53 -38.00
CA LEU A 569 3.82 0.97 -36.77
C LEU A 569 3.53 2.06 -35.73
N PHE A 570 4.48 2.96 -35.48
CA PHE A 570 4.28 4.11 -34.60
C PHE A 570 3.05 4.92 -34.98
N LYS A 571 2.89 5.24 -36.28
CA LYS A 571 1.75 5.99 -36.78
C LYS A 571 0.43 5.25 -36.58
N SER A 572 0.37 3.96 -36.93
CA SER A 572 -0.85 3.15 -36.75
C SER A 572 -1.25 3.04 -35.29
N LEU A 573 -0.30 2.79 -34.38
CA LEU A 573 -0.56 2.76 -32.94
C LEU A 573 -0.98 4.12 -32.39
N THR A 574 -0.36 5.20 -32.87
CA THR A 574 -0.75 6.57 -32.52
C THR A 574 -2.19 6.86 -32.92
N THR A 575 -2.62 6.48 -34.12
CA THR A 575 -4.00 6.66 -34.59
C THR A 575 -5.00 5.88 -33.72
N ARG A 576 -4.70 4.62 -33.38
CA ARG A 576 -5.56 3.83 -32.47
C ARG A 576 -5.57 4.38 -31.04
N GLY A 577 -4.43 4.89 -30.57
CA GLY A 577 -4.31 5.59 -29.30
C GLY A 577 -5.15 6.87 -29.25
N GLU A 578 -5.18 7.65 -30.33
CA GLU A 578 -6.01 8.85 -30.46
C GLU A 578 -7.49 8.51 -30.41
N GLU A 579 -7.92 7.47 -31.14
CA GLU A 579 -9.30 6.95 -31.08
C GLU A 579 -9.68 6.55 -29.65
N LEU A 580 -8.81 5.80 -28.95
CA LEU A 580 -9.01 5.42 -27.55
C LEU A 580 -9.10 6.63 -26.61
N VAL A 581 -8.20 7.62 -26.76
CA VAL A 581 -8.24 8.82 -25.93
C VAL A 581 -9.53 9.60 -26.16
N ASN A 582 -9.96 9.79 -27.41
CA ASN A 582 -11.20 10.49 -27.71
C ASN A 582 -12.45 9.74 -27.23
N LEU A 583 -12.43 8.40 -27.25
CA LEU A 583 -13.47 7.58 -26.62
C LEU A 583 -13.51 7.79 -25.11
N HIS A 584 -12.36 7.70 -24.44
CA HIS A 584 -12.30 7.79 -22.99
C HIS A 584 -12.56 9.21 -22.43
N LEU A 585 -12.30 10.25 -23.23
CA LEU A 585 -12.70 11.64 -22.94
C LEU A 585 -14.15 11.94 -23.30
N MET A 586 -14.93 10.96 -23.74
CA MET A 586 -16.33 11.12 -24.18
C MET A 586 -16.52 12.09 -25.37
N LYS A 587 -15.48 12.26 -26.21
CA LYS A 587 -15.45 13.19 -27.36
C LYS A 587 -15.69 12.50 -28.70
N SER A 588 -15.60 11.17 -28.76
CA SER A 588 -15.77 10.41 -30.00
C SER A 588 -17.20 10.52 -30.58
N PRO A 589 -17.36 10.79 -31.89
CA PRO A 589 -18.67 10.79 -32.55
C PRO A 589 -19.40 9.44 -32.48
N THR A 590 -18.67 8.33 -32.36
CA THR A 590 -19.24 6.97 -32.26
C THR A 590 -20.19 6.83 -31.07
N LEU A 591 -20.00 7.64 -30.02
CA LEU A 591 -20.83 7.63 -28.82
C LEU A 591 -22.28 8.10 -29.07
N ASN A 592 -22.56 8.71 -30.22
CA ASN A 592 -23.93 9.07 -30.57
C ASN A 592 -24.74 7.89 -31.13
N ASN A 593 -24.08 6.78 -31.47
CA ASN A 593 -24.71 5.55 -31.92
C ASN A 593 -24.90 4.61 -30.72
N LEU A 594 -25.97 4.82 -29.96
CA LEU A 594 -26.27 4.01 -28.79
C LEU A 594 -26.59 2.57 -29.20
N ILE A 595 -26.01 1.61 -28.46
CA ILE A 595 -26.19 0.16 -28.70
C ILE A 595 -27.14 -0.49 -27.68
N THR A 596 -27.66 0.30 -26.74
CA THR A 596 -28.55 -0.14 -25.67
C THR A 596 -29.83 0.67 -25.70
N THR A 597 -30.92 0.09 -25.20
CA THR A 597 -32.15 0.83 -24.92
C THR A 597 -32.42 0.88 -23.41
N PHE A 598 -32.93 2.02 -22.93
CA PHE A 598 -33.43 2.18 -21.57
C PHE A 598 -34.96 2.01 -21.53
N ALA A 599 -35.45 1.02 -20.79
CA ALA A 599 -36.87 0.81 -20.58
C ALA A 599 -37.44 1.91 -19.67
N GLN A 600 -38.37 2.71 -20.20
CA GLN A 600 -38.94 3.86 -19.48
C GLN A 600 -39.81 3.43 -18.30
N GLY A 601 -39.62 4.09 -17.16
CA GLY A 601 -40.33 3.86 -15.90
C GLY A 601 -39.87 4.86 -14.83
N ASP A 602 -39.91 4.46 -13.57
CA ASP A 602 -39.27 5.23 -12.49
C ASP A 602 -37.75 5.26 -12.69
N ASN A 603 -37.14 6.45 -12.69
CA ASN A 603 -35.70 6.62 -12.87
C ASN A 603 -34.92 6.66 -11.55
N GLN A 604 -35.58 6.46 -10.42
CA GLN A 604 -34.90 6.35 -9.14
C GLN A 604 -34.06 5.07 -9.07
N VAL A 605 -32.77 5.22 -8.75
CA VAL A 605 -31.88 4.08 -8.57
C VAL A 605 -32.02 3.56 -7.14
N THR A 606 -32.68 2.41 -6.98
CA THR A 606 -32.91 1.77 -5.68
C THR A 606 -32.19 0.43 -5.56
N GLU A 607 -31.86 -0.20 -6.69
CA GLU A 607 -31.03 -1.40 -6.77
C GLU A 607 -30.10 -1.36 -7.98
N VAL A 608 -29.14 -2.28 -8.02
CA VAL A 608 -28.25 -2.48 -9.15
C VAL A 608 -28.08 -3.99 -9.31
N THR A 609 -28.80 -4.56 -10.26
CA THR A 609 -28.85 -6.02 -10.45
C THR A 609 -28.68 -6.35 -11.92
N TYR A 610 -27.79 -7.28 -12.23
CA TYR A 610 -27.56 -7.75 -13.61
C TYR A 610 -28.20 -9.11 -13.82
N ASN A 611 -28.96 -9.24 -14.91
CA ASN A 611 -29.47 -10.51 -15.40
C ASN A 611 -28.69 -10.89 -16.67
N SER A 612 -27.86 -11.94 -16.58
CA SER A 612 -27.01 -12.40 -17.67
C SER A 612 -27.79 -13.06 -18.81
N GLU A 613 -28.87 -13.79 -18.51
CA GLU A 613 -29.71 -14.46 -19.53
C GLU A 613 -30.43 -13.44 -20.43
N LEU A 614 -30.91 -12.35 -19.84
CA LEU A 614 -31.62 -11.29 -20.57
C LEU A 614 -30.70 -10.15 -21.01
N GLN A 615 -29.44 -10.14 -20.60
CA GLN A 615 -28.47 -9.05 -20.80
C GLN A 615 -29.01 -7.69 -20.33
N ARG A 616 -29.58 -7.67 -19.13
CA ARG A 616 -30.26 -6.49 -18.55
C ARG A 616 -29.63 -6.03 -17.25
N VAL A 617 -29.47 -4.71 -17.12
CA VAL A 617 -29.06 -4.06 -15.87
C VAL A 617 -30.25 -3.29 -15.30
N TYR A 618 -30.76 -3.75 -14.16
CA TYR A 618 -31.89 -3.15 -13.46
C TYR A 618 -31.41 -2.06 -12.49
N ILE A 619 -32.07 -0.91 -12.50
CA ILE A 619 -31.87 0.18 -11.53
C ILE A 619 -32.95 0.19 -10.43
N ASN A 620 -34.05 -0.51 -10.69
CA ASN A 620 -35.17 -0.81 -9.80
C ASN A 620 -35.97 -1.96 -10.44
N LYS A 621 -37.09 -2.34 -9.82
CA LYS A 621 -37.92 -3.47 -10.27
C LYS A 621 -38.56 -3.29 -11.65
N GLN A 622 -38.62 -2.06 -12.17
CA GLN A 622 -39.36 -1.71 -13.39
C GLN A 622 -38.44 -1.24 -14.53
N SER A 623 -37.42 -0.44 -14.21
CA SER A 623 -36.55 0.23 -15.18
C SER A 623 -35.20 -0.46 -15.30
N TYR A 624 -34.74 -0.62 -16.54
CA TYR A 624 -33.51 -1.34 -16.85
C TYR A 624 -32.90 -0.89 -18.19
N PHE A 625 -31.59 -1.06 -18.30
CA PHE A 625 -30.87 -1.00 -19.57
C PHE A 625 -30.82 -2.40 -20.19
N THR A 626 -30.96 -2.47 -21.51
CA THR A 626 -30.97 -3.70 -22.32
C THR A 626 -29.72 -3.82 -23.17
N ASP A 627 -29.47 -5.02 -23.70
CA ASP A 627 -28.39 -5.30 -24.66
C ASP A 627 -26.99 -5.03 -24.08
N ILE A 628 -26.78 -5.40 -22.80
CA ILE A 628 -25.48 -5.32 -22.13
C ILE A 628 -24.93 -6.75 -21.94
N PRO A 629 -24.01 -7.21 -22.80
CA PRO A 629 -23.37 -8.50 -22.65
C PRO A 629 -22.60 -8.63 -21.33
N GLN A 630 -22.46 -9.87 -20.83
CA GLN A 630 -21.84 -10.11 -19.52
C GLN A 630 -20.40 -9.60 -19.44
N HIS A 631 -19.60 -9.79 -20.50
CA HIS A 631 -18.21 -9.32 -20.53
C HIS A 631 -18.11 -7.78 -20.52
N ILE A 632 -19.12 -7.05 -21.00
CA ILE A 632 -19.19 -5.57 -20.91
C ILE A 632 -19.63 -5.15 -19.50
N TRP A 633 -20.60 -5.85 -18.92
CA TRP A 633 -21.01 -5.64 -17.53
C TRP A 633 -19.83 -5.81 -16.56
N GLU A 634 -19.05 -6.87 -16.74
CA GLU A 634 -17.90 -7.23 -15.90
C GLU A 634 -16.62 -6.44 -16.24
N PHE A 635 -16.64 -5.62 -17.30
CA PHE A 635 -15.48 -4.87 -17.76
C PHE A 635 -14.98 -3.90 -16.70
N LYS A 636 -13.65 -3.89 -16.50
CA LYS A 636 -13.01 -3.07 -15.47
C LYS A 636 -12.03 -2.08 -16.06
N ILE A 637 -12.08 -0.85 -15.57
CA ILE A 637 -11.02 0.14 -15.72
C ILE A 637 -10.43 0.39 -14.35
N GLY A 638 -9.12 0.14 -14.23
CA GLY A 638 -8.42 0.07 -12.96
C GLY A 638 -9.09 -0.87 -11.96
N GLY A 639 -9.42 -0.33 -10.79
CA GLY A 639 -10.02 -1.08 -9.68
C GLY A 639 -11.54 -1.27 -9.79
N TYR A 640 -12.20 -0.63 -10.77
CA TYR A 640 -13.66 -0.53 -10.80
C TYR A 640 -14.27 -1.34 -11.94
N GLN A 641 -15.32 -2.10 -11.62
CA GLN A 641 -16.29 -2.53 -12.61
C GLN A 641 -17.17 -1.32 -12.95
N VAL A 642 -16.93 -0.74 -14.12
CA VAL A 642 -17.32 0.65 -14.41
C VAL A 642 -18.83 0.85 -14.34
N LEU A 643 -19.59 -0.02 -15.02
CA LEU A 643 -21.05 0.07 -15.11
C LEU A 643 -21.74 -0.14 -13.76
N ASP A 644 -21.25 -1.08 -12.96
CA ASP A 644 -21.75 -1.38 -11.62
C ASP A 644 -21.45 -0.24 -10.64
N LYS A 645 -20.20 0.22 -10.61
CA LYS A 645 -19.75 1.29 -9.73
C LYS A 645 -20.50 2.60 -9.97
N TRP A 646 -20.70 2.97 -11.24
CA TRP A 646 -21.38 4.21 -11.61
C TRP A 646 -22.82 4.27 -11.09
N LEU A 647 -23.57 3.17 -11.23
CA LEU A 647 -24.96 3.06 -10.73
C LEU A 647 -25.02 2.95 -9.20
N LYS A 648 -24.11 2.18 -8.57
CA LYS A 648 -24.08 2.05 -7.11
C LYS A 648 -23.85 3.38 -6.41
N ASP A 649 -23.03 4.25 -6.98
CA ASP A 649 -22.82 5.59 -6.42
C ASP A 649 -24.08 6.44 -6.50
N ARG A 650 -24.85 6.35 -7.59
CA ARG A 650 -26.16 7.03 -7.71
C ARG A 650 -27.21 6.46 -6.77
N LYS A 651 -27.22 5.14 -6.56
CA LYS A 651 -28.05 4.48 -5.53
C LYS A 651 -27.72 5.01 -4.14
N ASN A 652 -26.44 5.04 -3.77
CA ASN A 652 -26.00 5.48 -2.45
C ASN A 652 -26.31 6.95 -2.18
N SER A 653 -26.40 7.77 -3.23
CA SER A 653 -26.83 9.16 -3.15
C SER A 653 -28.33 9.37 -3.43
N HIS A 654 -29.13 8.30 -3.47
CA HIS A 654 -30.58 8.32 -3.70
C HIS A 654 -31.01 9.10 -4.96
N ARG A 655 -30.19 9.08 -6.02
CA ARG A 655 -30.42 9.89 -7.22
C ARG A 655 -31.52 9.32 -8.10
N VAL A 656 -32.25 10.23 -8.73
CA VAL A 656 -33.14 9.97 -9.87
C VAL A 656 -32.37 10.32 -11.14
N LEU A 657 -32.23 9.37 -12.06
CA LEU A 657 -31.46 9.59 -13.28
C LEU A 657 -32.19 10.55 -14.21
N SER A 658 -31.51 11.64 -14.56
CA SER A 658 -31.93 12.52 -15.64
C SER A 658 -31.80 11.83 -17.01
N VAL A 659 -32.47 12.37 -18.04
CA VAL A 659 -32.30 11.90 -19.42
C VAL A 659 -30.85 12.00 -19.87
N ALA A 660 -30.13 13.04 -19.44
CA ALA A 660 -28.71 13.23 -19.72
C ALA A 660 -27.85 12.14 -19.05
N GLU A 661 -28.13 11.78 -17.80
CA GLU A 661 -27.44 10.69 -17.09
C GLU A 661 -27.75 9.33 -17.71
N ASN A 662 -28.98 9.06 -18.14
CA ASN A 662 -29.34 7.85 -18.88
C ASN A 662 -28.60 7.78 -20.22
N ASN A 663 -28.51 8.88 -20.95
CA ASN A 663 -27.73 8.93 -22.20
C ASN A 663 -26.24 8.71 -21.93
N HIS A 664 -25.69 9.36 -20.90
CA HIS A 664 -24.30 9.19 -20.47
C HIS A 664 -23.98 7.74 -20.12
N TYR A 665 -24.84 7.06 -19.36
CA TYR A 665 -24.65 5.65 -19.02
C TYR A 665 -24.61 4.75 -20.26
N GLN A 666 -25.53 4.96 -21.20
CA GLN A 666 -25.55 4.21 -22.47
C GLN A 666 -24.30 4.50 -23.32
N LYS A 667 -23.79 5.74 -23.30
CA LYS A 667 -22.51 6.08 -23.93
C LYS A 667 -21.34 5.36 -23.29
N ILE A 668 -21.32 5.18 -21.96
CA ILE A 668 -20.29 4.37 -21.29
C ILE A 668 -20.32 2.95 -21.84
N VAL A 669 -21.49 2.33 -22.05
CA VAL A 669 -21.58 0.98 -22.64
C VAL A 669 -20.94 0.93 -24.04
N VAL A 670 -21.17 1.95 -24.87
CA VAL A 670 -20.51 2.08 -26.19
C VAL A 670 -19.00 2.22 -26.04
N VAL A 671 -18.52 3.08 -25.11
CA VAL A 671 -17.09 3.26 -24.84
C VAL A 671 -16.42 1.93 -24.51
N LEU A 672 -17.00 1.16 -23.57
CA LEU A 672 -16.40 -0.10 -23.14
C LEU A 672 -16.35 -1.14 -24.27
N THR A 673 -17.39 -1.18 -25.10
CA THR A 673 -17.47 -2.07 -26.26
C THR A 673 -16.39 -1.71 -27.30
N GLU A 674 -16.28 -0.43 -27.66
CA GLU A 674 -15.27 0.05 -28.61
C GLU A 674 -13.85 -0.06 -28.06
N THR A 675 -13.67 0.08 -26.75
CA THR A 675 -12.37 -0.09 -26.10
C THR A 675 -11.85 -1.51 -26.27
N LEU A 676 -12.70 -2.53 -26.11
CA LEU A 676 -12.33 -3.93 -26.35
C LEU A 676 -11.88 -4.16 -27.79
N ARG A 677 -12.69 -3.69 -28.76
CA ARG A 677 -12.34 -3.79 -30.19
C ARG A 677 -10.98 -3.14 -30.48
N LEU A 678 -10.75 -1.94 -29.98
CA LEU A 678 -9.49 -1.21 -30.19
C LEU A 678 -8.31 -1.86 -29.50
N MET A 679 -8.49 -2.47 -28.32
CA MET A 679 -7.45 -3.24 -27.64
C MET A 679 -7.01 -4.44 -28.48
N GLU A 680 -7.95 -5.17 -29.08
CA GLU A 680 -7.65 -6.28 -30.00
C GLU A 680 -6.93 -5.81 -31.27
N GLU A 681 -7.37 -4.71 -31.87
CA GLU A 681 -6.71 -4.13 -33.05
C GLU A 681 -5.29 -3.65 -32.75
N ILE A 682 -5.08 -3.02 -31.58
CA ILE A 682 -3.75 -2.59 -31.15
C ILE A 682 -2.83 -3.80 -30.98
N ASP A 683 -3.29 -4.87 -30.33
CA ASP A 683 -2.49 -6.10 -30.20
C ASP A 683 -2.19 -6.72 -31.57
N GLY A 684 -3.16 -6.76 -32.47
CA GLY A 684 -2.97 -7.27 -33.83
C GLY A 684 -1.99 -6.45 -34.68
N LEU A 685 -1.80 -5.16 -34.37
CA LEU A 685 -0.80 -4.32 -35.04
C LEU A 685 0.62 -4.57 -34.54
N ILE A 686 0.80 -5.04 -33.30
CA ILE A 686 2.12 -5.24 -32.69
C ILE A 686 2.66 -6.62 -33.12
N PRO A 687 3.76 -6.69 -33.89
CA PRO A 687 4.29 -7.98 -34.36
C PRO A 687 4.79 -8.90 -33.24
N GLY A 688 5.24 -8.31 -32.14
CA GLY A 688 5.74 -9.02 -30.97
C GLY A 688 6.35 -8.07 -29.93
N PHE A 689 6.70 -8.64 -28.78
CA PHE A 689 7.49 -7.98 -27.74
C PHE A 689 8.85 -8.67 -27.58
N PRO A 690 9.97 -7.93 -27.41
CA PRO A 690 10.03 -6.47 -27.38
C PRO A 690 9.67 -5.85 -28.73
N ILE A 691 9.00 -4.70 -28.70
CA ILE A 691 8.67 -3.96 -29.92
C ILE A 691 9.97 -3.36 -30.48
N GLU A 692 10.29 -3.63 -31.75
CA GLU A 692 11.52 -3.13 -32.39
C GLU A 692 11.38 -1.71 -32.94
#